data_AF-G1N053-F1
#
_entry.id   AF-G1N053-F1
#
_cell.length_a   1.000
_cell.length_b   1.000
_cell.length_c   1.000
_cell.angle_alpha   90.00
_cell.angle_beta   90.00
_cell.angle_gamma   90.00
#
_symmetry.space_group_name_H-M   'P 1'
#
loop_
_entity.id
_entity.type
_entity.pdbx_description
1 polymer ?
#
loop_
_entity_poly.entity_id
_entity_poly.type
_entity_poly.pdbx_seq_one_letter_code
_entity_poly.pdbx_strand_id
1 'polypeptide(L)'
;MVPFSPLPTVVLLDFAKAQGELGWLTQPYGKGWDLQQHVLNDSGIYIYAVCSVLQGEQENWLRTNWIYRSEAQRIFIELKFTVRDCNSFPGGGGSCKETFNLFYAESDVDYGTNFQKRQFKKIDTIAPDEITVQEDFETRNVKLNVEVRSVGPLRRKGFYLAFQDLGACVSLLSVRVYYKTCPAVLRGLAVFPETVAGADSQQLAKVQGACVEHAVADRVPMLHCNMDGEWLVPIEQCQCQAGYEAAGEQCQACPPGTFKAEVSLSGCQPCPAHTLPSSAAADACPCQDGYFRAPTDPAAMPCTRPPSPPRSVIALGLGATVQLRWSPPSDRGGRQDVTYSITCEQCLSESGECQPCDGGIRYSQPPQGLVGTGVTVTDLEPHINYTFTVEARNGVSAFSPLRSVASTSISVNHTEPPQVTSVSLNGQTATSLVLSWTVPPRQQSWVWKYEVTYSKKTDENSYSVLRCEGTSVTIPKLSPGTAYVVRVQALTKDGHGAFSLEHEFETLPEEAESMASAAVISGSVTGVIFVVFVLTVLLYVLRRRRRNSPSRQSPEDVYFSKSDQLKPLKTYVDPHTYEDPNQAMLKFTTEISPSSITRQKVIGAGEFGEVYKGTLKQGKKEVPVAIKTLKVGYTEKQRVDFLSEASIMGQFCHHNIIRLEGVVSKHKPFMIVTEYMENGALDKFLREKDGQFCVIQLVGMLRGIAAGMKYLANMNYVHRDLAARNILVNSNLVCKVSDFGLSRVLEDDPEATYTTSGGKIPIRWTAPEAISYRKFTSASDVWSYGIVMWEVMSYGERPYWELSNHEVMKAINEGFRLPAPLDCPSAVYQLMMQCWQQERARRPKFADIVSILDKLVRAPDSLKALADFDPRVSIRLPSTSGSDGVPFRSVPEWLESIKMHQYAEHFAAAGYNTIEKVLQMTNDDLKKIGVRLPGHKKRIAYSLLGLQEQLCPAGVPI
;
A
#
# COMPACT_ATOMS: atom_id res chain seq x y z
N MET A 1 1.07 -45.92 6.50
CA MET A 1 0.64 -44.51 6.43
C MET A 1 1.88 -43.65 6.56
N VAL A 2 2.28 -42.97 5.50
CA VAL A 2 3.39 -42.00 5.52
C VAL A 2 2.92 -40.83 6.39
N PRO A 3 3.72 -40.35 7.36
CA PRO A 3 3.31 -39.23 8.19
C PRO A 3 3.13 -38.00 7.28
N PHE A 4 1.92 -37.44 7.26
CA PHE A 4 1.65 -36.17 6.59
C PHE A 4 2.65 -35.14 7.11
N SER A 5 3.52 -34.65 6.22
CA SER A 5 4.36 -33.50 6.55
C SER A 5 3.41 -32.33 6.87
N PRO A 6 3.60 -31.61 7.99
CA PRO A 6 2.71 -30.52 8.33
C PRO A 6 2.72 -29.48 7.21
N LEU A 7 1.52 -29.07 6.77
CA LEU A 7 1.35 -28.01 5.78
C LEU A 7 2.13 -26.75 6.23
N PRO A 8 2.69 -25.98 5.29
CA PRO A 8 3.47 -24.79 5.62
C PRO A 8 2.62 -23.81 6.43
N THR A 9 3.14 -23.42 7.58
CA THR A 9 2.51 -22.46 8.49
C THR A 9 3.51 -21.36 8.81
N VAL A 10 3.04 -20.12 8.80
CA VAL A 10 3.86 -18.96 9.16
C VAL A 10 3.49 -18.55 10.58
N VAL A 11 4.46 -18.65 11.50
CA VAL A 11 4.27 -18.37 12.92
C VAL A 11 4.37 -16.87 13.19
N LEU A 12 3.35 -16.34 13.85
CA LEU A 12 3.27 -14.94 14.29
C LEU A 12 3.67 -14.77 15.78
N LEU A 13 3.47 -15.81 16.59
CA LEU A 13 3.84 -15.84 18.01
C LEU A 13 4.05 -17.29 18.45
N ASP A 14 5.08 -17.56 19.24
CA ASP A 14 5.30 -18.86 19.89
C ASP A 14 5.87 -18.63 21.30
N PHE A 15 5.00 -18.70 22.31
CA PHE A 15 5.38 -18.46 23.70
C PHE A 15 6.37 -19.50 24.23
N ALA A 16 6.20 -20.77 23.87
CA ALA A 16 7.04 -21.86 24.39
C ALA A 16 8.48 -21.74 23.87
N LYS A 17 8.67 -21.30 22.62
CA LYS A 17 10.00 -21.06 22.05
C LYS A 17 10.73 -19.84 22.60
N ALA A 18 10.03 -18.90 23.22
CA ALA A 18 10.62 -17.66 23.71
C ALA A 18 11.27 -17.77 25.11
N GLN A 19 11.29 -18.97 25.72
CA GLN A 19 12.03 -19.29 26.94
C GLN A 19 11.99 -18.21 28.05
N GLY A 20 10.80 -17.64 28.31
CA GLY A 20 10.60 -16.70 29.44
C GLY A 20 10.98 -15.24 29.17
N GLU A 21 11.45 -14.91 27.97
CA GLU A 21 11.76 -13.54 27.55
C GLU A 21 10.48 -12.72 27.26
N LEU A 22 9.41 -13.42 26.86
CA LEU A 22 8.09 -12.83 26.62
C LEU A 22 7.36 -12.54 27.94
N GLY A 23 7.26 -11.26 28.30
CA GLY A 23 6.38 -10.76 29.35
C GLY A 23 5.05 -10.26 28.80
N TRP A 24 3.95 -10.85 29.25
CA TRP A 24 2.59 -10.43 28.96
C TRP A 24 1.98 -9.60 30.09
N LEU A 25 1.05 -8.73 29.72
CA LEU A 25 0.40 -7.82 30.64
C LEU A 25 -0.65 -8.58 31.47
N THR A 26 -0.55 -8.48 32.79
CA THR A 26 -1.54 -9.03 33.73
C THR A 26 -2.40 -7.91 34.31
N GLN A 27 -3.70 -8.18 34.48
CA GLN A 27 -4.65 -7.24 35.09
C GLN A 27 -5.64 -8.03 35.97
N PRO A 28 -5.75 -7.75 37.28
CA PRO A 28 -5.02 -6.73 38.04
C PRO A 28 -3.51 -7.01 38.17
N TYR A 29 -2.69 -5.97 38.27
CA TYR A 29 -1.24 -6.12 38.40
C TYR A 29 -0.85 -6.84 39.71
N GLY A 30 0.05 -7.81 39.64
CA GLY A 30 0.56 -8.57 40.79
C GLY A 30 -0.48 -9.49 41.46
N LYS A 31 -1.63 -9.73 40.83
CA LYS A 31 -2.68 -10.64 41.30
C LYS A 31 -3.30 -11.38 40.10
N GLY A 32 -3.60 -12.67 40.27
CA GLY A 32 -4.18 -13.50 39.20
C GLY A 32 -3.12 -14.27 38.44
N TRP A 33 -3.00 -14.02 37.13
CA TRP A 33 -2.01 -14.68 36.28
C TRP A 33 -0.59 -14.29 36.67
N ASP A 34 0.27 -15.28 36.78
CA ASP A 34 1.67 -15.12 37.15
C ASP A 34 2.58 -15.97 36.26
N LEU A 35 3.76 -15.46 35.94
CA LEU A 35 4.74 -16.18 35.12
C LEU A 35 5.63 -17.02 36.04
N GLN A 36 5.65 -18.33 35.83
CA GLN A 36 6.42 -19.28 36.61
C GLN A 36 7.40 -20.04 35.74
N GLN A 37 8.58 -20.35 36.28
CA GLN A 37 9.55 -21.24 35.68
C GLN A 37 9.47 -22.61 36.36
N HIS A 38 9.34 -23.67 35.56
CA HIS A 38 9.35 -25.07 36.01
C HIS A 38 10.41 -25.86 35.25
N VAL A 39 10.83 -26.99 35.79
CA VAL A 39 11.76 -27.91 35.11
C VAL A 39 10.97 -29.12 34.63
N LEU A 40 10.97 -29.35 33.32
CA LEU A 40 10.35 -30.51 32.70
C LEU A 40 11.39 -31.21 31.82
N ASN A 41 11.66 -32.49 32.08
CA ASN A 41 12.66 -33.30 31.36
C ASN A 41 14.02 -32.61 31.25
N ASP A 42 14.57 -32.15 32.37
CA ASP A 42 15.87 -31.45 32.48
C ASP A 42 16.01 -30.13 31.71
N SER A 43 14.90 -29.61 31.18
CA SER A 43 14.83 -28.31 30.50
C SER A 43 13.89 -27.34 31.23
N GLY A 44 14.30 -26.07 31.34
CA GLY A 44 13.49 -25.03 31.94
C GLY A 44 12.33 -24.63 31.01
N ILE A 45 11.10 -24.75 31.49
CA ILE A 45 9.89 -24.29 30.80
C ILE A 45 9.27 -23.11 31.55
N TYR A 46 8.67 -22.19 30.80
CA TYR A 46 7.99 -21.03 31.35
C TYR A 46 6.50 -21.18 31.10
N ILE A 47 5.70 -20.92 32.14
CA ILE A 47 4.25 -21.10 32.10
C ILE A 47 3.58 -19.89 32.74
N TYR A 48 2.41 -19.52 32.22
CA TYR A 48 1.53 -18.58 32.90
C TYR A 48 0.49 -19.35 33.72
N ALA A 49 0.47 -19.19 35.03
CA ALA A 49 -0.42 -19.92 35.92
C ALA A 49 -1.34 -18.97 36.71
N VAL A 50 -2.57 -19.41 36.98
CA VAL A 50 -3.53 -18.77 37.88
C VAL A 50 -4.29 -19.85 38.64
N CYS A 51 -4.49 -19.67 39.96
CA CYS A 51 -5.19 -20.65 40.79
C CYS A 51 -5.88 -19.97 41.98
N SER A 52 -6.76 -19.00 41.70
CA SER A 52 -7.46 -18.20 42.73
C SER A 52 -8.84 -18.78 43.11
N VAL A 53 -8.94 -20.11 43.21
CA VAL A 53 -10.22 -20.85 43.35
C VAL A 53 -10.96 -20.64 44.68
N LEU A 54 -10.26 -20.19 45.73
CA LEU A 54 -10.81 -19.97 47.07
C LEU A 54 -11.35 -18.54 47.30
N GLN A 55 -11.07 -17.64 46.35
CA GLN A 55 -11.56 -16.27 46.41
C GLN A 55 -12.89 -16.20 45.63
N GLY A 56 -13.78 -15.26 45.97
CA GLY A 56 -15.12 -15.11 45.37
C GLY A 56 -15.10 -14.76 43.87
N GLU A 57 -15.94 -13.83 43.41
CA GLU A 57 -15.92 -13.44 41.99
C GLU A 57 -14.53 -12.96 41.55
N GLN A 58 -13.89 -13.71 40.66
CA GLN A 58 -12.57 -13.42 40.08
C GLN A 58 -12.73 -12.82 38.68
N GLU A 59 -11.79 -11.95 38.29
CA GLU A 59 -11.71 -11.44 36.93
C GLU A 59 -10.25 -11.13 36.54
N ASN A 60 -9.49 -12.20 36.28
CA ASN A 60 -8.05 -12.14 36.04
C ASN A 60 -7.76 -12.18 34.54
N TRP A 61 -7.13 -11.13 34.02
CA TRP A 61 -6.79 -11.00 32.60
C TRP A 61 -5.28 -11.14 32.39
N LEU A 62 -4.92 -11.88 31.35
CA LEU A 62 -3.57 -11.99 30.80
C LEU A 62 -3.63 -11.60 29.33
N ARG A 63 -2.80 -10.66 28.89
CA ARG A 63 -2.87 -10.12 27.52
C ARG A 63 -1.50 -10.14 26.88
N THR A 64 -1.42 -10.66 25.66
CA THR A 64 -0.16 -10.75 24.90
C THR A 64 0.44 -9.37 24.59
N ASN A 65 1.67 -9.39 24.07
CA ASN A 65 2.21 -8.30 23.27
C ASN A 65 1.37 -8.07 22.00
N TRP A 66 1.60 -6.95 21.32
CA TRP A 66 0.97 -6.67 20.03
C TRP A 66 1.59 -7.58 18.97
N ILE A 67 0.74 -8.30 18.25
CA ILE A 67 1.13 -9.25 17.22
C ILE A 67 0.87 -8.57 15.88
N TYR A 68 1.95 -8.32 15.12
CA TYR A 68 1.81 -7.84 13.76
C TYR A 68 1.15 -8.93 12.91
N ARG A 69 0.10 -8.56 12.17
CA ARG A 69 -0.69 -9.51 11.40
C ARG A 69 0.04 -10.00 10.15
N SER A 70 1.02 -9.23 9.65
CA SER A 70 1.59 -9.45 8.32
C SER A 70 0.45 -9.53 7.28
N GLU A 71 0.51 -10.48 6.37
CA GLU A 71 -0.50 -10.68 5.31
C GLU A 71 -1.70 -11.52 5.76
N ALA A 72 -1.65 -12.09 6.98
CA ALA A 72 -2.60 -13.08 7.47
C ALA A 72 -4.04 -12.55 7.58
N GLN A 73 -4.97 -13.00 6.73
CA GLN A 73 -6.38 -12.61 6.89
C GLN A 73 -7.10 -13.43 7.96
N ARG A 74 -6.68 -14.67 8.17
CA ARG A 74 -7.15 -15.57 9.22
C ARG A 74 -5.94 -16.09 9.99
N ILE A 75 -6.07 -16.14 11.31
CA ILE A 75 -5.06 -16.70 12.21
C ILE A 75 -5.62 -17.93 12.92
N PHE A 76 -4.71 -18.81 13.30
CA PHE A 76 -4.95 -19.98 14.14
C PHE A 76 -4.19 -19.78 15.44
N ILE A 77 -4.84 -20.09 16.55
CA ILE A 77 -4.37 -19.93 17.92
C ILE A 77 -4.39 -21.33 18.54
N GLU A 78 -3.23 -21.92 18.70
CA GLU A 78 -3.01 -23.21 19.35
C GLU A 78 -2.57 -22.96 20.79
N LEU A 79 -3.32 -23.52 21.74
CA LEU A 79 -3.07 -23.41 23.17
C LEU A 79 -2.68 -24.78 23.71
N LYS A 80 -1.63 -24.83 24.54
CA LYS A 80 -1.33 -26.01 25.37
C LYS A 80 -1.43 -25.62 26.84
N PHE A 81 -2.28 -26.30 27.59
CA PHE A 81 -2.60 -25.91 28.96
C PHE A 81 -3.01 -27.10 29.83
N THR A 82 -3.00 -26.91 31.15
CA THR A 82 -3.44 -27.89 32.14
C THR A 82 -4.50 -27.25 33.02
N VAL A 83 -5.52 -28.02 33.41
CA VAL A 83 -6.57 -27.58 34.33
C VAL A 83 -6.68 -28.59 35.47
N ARG A 84 -6.82 -28.09 36.70
CA ARG A 84 -7.00 -28.91 37.89
C ARG A 84 -8.49 -29.03 38.25
N ASP A 85 -8.91 -30.25 38.60
CA ASP A 85 -10.28 -30.58 39.01
C ASP A 85 -10.71 -29.75 40.23
N CYS A 86 -11.89 -29.13 40.15
CA CYS A 86 -12.45 -28.34 41.26
C CYS A 86 -12.75 -29.21 42.50
N ASN A 87 -13.04 -30.51 42.33
CA ASN A 87 -13.29 -31.43 43.44
C ASN A 87 -12.02 -31.81 44.20
N SER A 88 -10.84 -31.55 43.63
CA SER A 88 -9.55 -31.83 44.27
C SER A 88 -9.15 -30.80 45.35
N PHE A 89 -9.94 -29.73 45.55
CA PHE A 89 -9.66 -28.71 46.56
C PHE A 89 -10.39 -28.98 47.88
N PRO A 90 -9.68 -28.98 49.03
CA PRO A 90 -10.30 -29.16 50.34
C PRO A 90 -11.18 -27.96 50.69
N GLY A 91 -12.49 -28.19 50.87
CA GLY A 91 -13.46 -27.17 51.28
C GLY A 91 -14.60 -26.89 50.29
N GLY A 92 -14.65 -27.57 49.13
CA GLY A 92 -15.73 -27.44 48.15
C GLY A 92 -15.76 -26.04 47.54
N GLY A 93 -14.96 -25.81 46.49
CA GLY A 93 -14.86 -24.51 45.83
C GLY A 93 -16.16 -24.12 45.12
N GLY A 94 -17.13 -23.56 45.85
CA GLY A 94 -18.42 -23.12 45.30
C GLY A 94 -18.33 -22.04 44.21
N SER A 95 -17.16 -21.40 44.06
CA SER A 95 -16.83 -20.44 43.00
C SER A 95 -15.79 -20.96 41.99
N CYS A 96 -15.32 -22.21 42.13
CA CYS A 96 -14.31 -22.80 41.28
C CYS A 96 -14.86 -23.10 39.88
N LYS A 97 -14.03 -22.87 38.85
CA LYS A 97 -14.36 -23.17 37.45
C LYS A 97 -13.25 -24.01 36.81
N GLU A 98 -13.61 -24.73 35.75
CA GLU A 98 -12.67 -25.56 34.98
C GLU A 98 -12.46 -25.02 33.57
N THR A 99 -12.88 -23.78 33.33
CA THR A 99 -12.81 -23.12 32.03
C THR A 99 -12.23 -21.72 32.14
N PHE A 100 -11.60 -21.24 31.07
CA PHE A 100 -11.17 -19.85 30.91
C PHE A 100 -11.62 -19.33 29.56
N ASN A 101 -11.66 -18.01 29.38
CA ASN A 101 -12.12 -17.40 28.13
C ASN A 101 -10.94 -16.89 27.30
N LEU A 102 -11.01 -17.08 25.99
CA LEU A 102 -10.07 -16.52 25.02
C LEU A 102 -10.69 -15.33 24.30
N PHE A 103 -9.91 -14.25 24.12
CA PHE A 103 -10.33 -13.00 23.50
C PHE A 103 -9.29 -12.48 22.52
N TYR A 104 -9.71 -11.60 21.60
CA TYR A 104 -8.81 -10.82 20.75
C TYR A 104 -9.25 -9.36 20.58
N ALA A 105 -8.31 -8.49 20.24
CA ALA A 105 -8.58 -7.09 19.87
C ALA A 105 -7.66 -6.64 18.72
N GLU A 106 -8.24 -6.14 17.64
CA GLU A 106 -7.50 -5.58 16.50
C GLU A 106 -7.09 -4.13 16.73
N SER A 107 -5.84 -3.79 16.38
CA SER A 107 -5.30 -2.43 16.49
C SER A 107 -4.28 -2.14 15.40
N ASP A 108 -4.27 -0.90 14.91
CA ASP A 108 -3.25 -0.41 13.99
C ASP A 108 -1.95 0.03 14.69
N VAL A 109 -1.97 0.12 16.02
CA VAL A 109 -0.84 0.57 16.85
C VAL A 109 -0.66 -0.30 18.10
N ASP A 110 0.58 -0.42 18.60
CA ASP A 110 0.84 -0.98 19.92
C ASP A 110 0.43 0.04 21.00
N TYR A 111 -0.50 -0.34 21.87
CA TYR A 111 -1.06 0.48 22.93
C TYR A 111 -0.22 0.45 24.21
N GLY A 112 0.90 -0.27 24.22
CA GLY A 112 1.68 -0.36 25.44
C GLY A 112 0.84 -0.99 26.57
N THR A 113 1.19 -0.65 27.80
CA THR A 113 0.53 -1.14 29.02
C THR A 113 -0.91 -0.70 29.17
N ASN A 114 -1.43 0.17 28.28
CA ASN A 114 -2.83 0.55 28.25
C ASN A 114 -3.70 -0.66 27.85
N PHE A 115 -4.55 -1.10 28.77
CA PHE A 115 -5.45 -2.23 28.59
C PHE A 115 -6.90 -1.81 28.83
N GLN A 116 -7.73 -1.98 27.80
CA GLN A 116 -9.16 -1.68 27.87
C GLN A 116 -9.96 -2.94 27.56
N LYS A 117 -10.51 -3.56 28.61
CA LYS A 117 -11.34 -4.78 28.52
C LYS A 117 -12.42 -4.70 27.45
N ARG A 118 -13.10 -3.55 27.33
CA ARG A 118 -14.18 -3.29 26.35
C ARG A 118 -13.78 -3.44 24.88
N GLN A 119 -12.49 -3.39 24.55
CA GLN A 119 -12.01 -3.50 23.18
C GLN A 119 -11.86 -4.96 22.73
N PHE A 120 -11.86 -5.89 23.69
CA PHE A 120 -11.65 -7.31 23.43
C PHE A 120 -12.98 -8.00 23.08
N LYS A 121 -12.97 -8.71 21.96
CA LYS A 121 -14.06 -9.57 21.52
C LYS A 121 -13.77 -11.01 21.97
N LYS A 122 -14.76 -11.68 22.55
CA LYS A 122 -14.64 -13.07 22.96
C LYS A 122 -14.51 -13.96 21.72
N ILE A 123 -13.50 -14.82 21.70
CA ILE A 123 -13.31 -15.87 20.70
C ILE A 123 -14.14 -17.07 21.12
N ASP A 124 -13.82 -17.64 22.29
CA ASP A 124 -14.49 -18.83 22.81
C ASP A 124 -14.26 -19.00 24.32
N THR A 125 -15.02 -19.91 24.93
CA THR A 125 -14.72 -20.48 26.25
C THR A 125 -13.89 -21.74 26.05
N ILE A 126 -12.70 -21.80 26.62
CA ILE A 126 -11.79 -22.94 26.52
C ILE A 126 -12.04 -23.87 27.71
N ALA A 127 -12.36 -25.12 27.39
CA ALA A 127 -12.51 -26.20 28.34
C ALA A 127 -11.44 -27.27 28.07
N PRO A 128 -10.97 -28.00 29.10
CA PRO A 128 -10.07 -29.13 28.94
C PRO A 128 -10.83 -30.37 28.43
N ASP A 129 -10.18 -31.17 27.59
CA ASP A 129 -10.61 -32.54 27.27
C ASP A 129 -10.30 -33.49 28.44
N GLU A 130 -9.15 -33.28 29.09
CA GLU A 130 -8.68 -34.04 30.24
C GLU A 130 -8.35 -33.11 31.42
N ILE A 131 -8.88 -33.44 32.60
CA ILE A 131 -8.67 -32.68 33.84
C ILE A 131 -7.68 -33.42 34.75
N THR A 132 -6.77 -32.70 35.37
CA THR A 132 -5.81 -33.27 36.34
C THR A 132 -6.47 -33.43 37.71
N VAL A 133 -6.65 -34.67 38.16
CA VAL A 133 -7.30 -35.01 39.46
C VAL A 133 -6.28 -35.20 40.58
N GLN A 134 -6.75 -35.39 41.82
CA GLN A 134 -5.87 -35.53 43.00
C GLN A 134 -4.88 -36.70 42.86
N GLU A 135 -5.31 -37.85 42.32
CA GLU A 135 -4.48 -39.05 42.10
C GLU A 135 -3.35 -38.82 41.06
N ASP A 136 -3.58 -37.92 40.09
CA ASP A 136 -2.58 -37.55 39.08
C ASP A 136 -1.41 -36.77 39.71
N PHE A 137 -1.66 -36.00 40.77
CA PHE A 137 -0.60 -35.31 41.50
C PHE A 137 0.27 -36.29 42.29
N GLU A 138 -0.31 -37.36 42.83
CA GLU A 138 0.42 -38.42 43.55
C GLU A 138 1.34 -39.21 42.60
N THR A 139 0.88 -39.42 41.37
CA THR A 139 1.64 -40.12 40.32
C THR A 139 2.49 -39.20 39.43
N ARG A 140 2.47 -37.88 39.68
CA ARG A 140 3.13 -36.83 38.87
C ARG A 140 2.73 -36.85 37.38
N ASN A 141 1.50 -37.21 37.08
CA ASN A 141 0.99 -37.39 35.72
C ASN A 141 0.06 -36.23 35.31
N VAL A 142 0.63 -35.07 34.95
CA VAL A 142 -0.17 -33.88 34.60
C VAL A 142 -0.81 -34.02 33.21
N LYS A 143 -2.12 -33.75 33.10
CA LYS A 143 -2.89 -33.87 31.85
C LYS A 143 -2.74 -32.62 30.98
N LEU A 144 -2.07 -32.76 29.84
CA LEU A 144 -1.83 -31.67 28.89
C LEU A 144 -2.93 -31.63 27.82
N ASN A 145 -3.65 -30.51 27.76
CA ASN A 145 -4.70 -30.26 26.77
C ASN A 145 -4.16 -29.44 25.60
N VAL A 146 -4.67 -29.68 24.40
CA VAL A 146 -4.32 -28.92 23.19
C VAL A 146 -5.59 -28.46 22.48
N GLU A 147 -5.78 -27.15 22.38
CA GLU A 147 -6.96 -26.56 21.76
C GLU A 147 -6.56 -25.59 20.64
N VAL A 148 -7.24 -25.68 19.50
CA VAL A 148 -7.01 -24.78 18.35
C VAL A 148 -8.27 -23.98 18.05
N ARG A 149 -8.14 -22.66 18.01
CA ARG A 149 -9.21 -21.75 17.56
C ARG A 149 -8.71 -20.87 16.42
N SER A 150 -9.62 -20.38 15.59
CA SER A 150 -9.27 -19.48 14.49
C SER A 150 -10.09 -18.20 14.52
N VAL A 151 -9.50 -17.11 14.03
CA VAL A 151 -10.13 -15.79 13.96
C VAL A 151 -9.84 -15.15 12.61
N GLY A 152 -10.86 -14.59 11.98
CA GLY A 152 -10.76 -13.83 10.73
C GLY A 152 -12.15 -13.42 10.21
N PRO A 153 -12.23 -12.57 9.17
CA PRO A 153 -11.13 -11.83 8.56
C PRO A 153 -10.62 -10.70 9.46
N LEU A 154 -9.31 -10.67 9.71
CA LEU A 154 -8.62 -9.57 10.34
C LEU A 154 -8.34 -8.45 9.32
N ARG A 155 -8.54 -7.19 9.72
CA ARG A 155 -8.50 -6.01 8.84
C ARG A 155 -7.46 -4.98 9.26
N ARG A 156 -7.08 -4.91 10.54
CA ARG A 156 -6.09 -3.94 11.04
C ARG A 156 -4.65 -4.44 10.90
N LYS A 157 -3.67 -3.58 11.17
CA LYS A 157 -2.24 -3.92 11.06
C LYS A 157 -1.78 -5.03 12.02
N GLY A 158 -2.42 -5.16 13.18
CA GLY A 158 -2.10 -6.19 14.14
C GLY A 158 -3.20 -6.40 15.17
N PHE A 159 -2.94 -7.24 16.16
CA PHE A 159 -3.92 -7.64 17.15
C PHE A 159 -3.27 -8.05 18.48
N TYR A 160 -4.08 -8.15 19.52
CA TYR A 160 -3.74 -8.76 20.80
C TYR A 160 -4.58 -10.00 21.02
N LEU A 161 -4.04 -10.97 21.75
CA LEU A 161 -4.82 -12.00 22.42
C LEU A 161 -4.93 -11.69 23.90
N ALA A 162 -6.04 -12.13 24.52
CA ALA A 162 -6.19 -12.08 25.96
C ALA A 162 -6.90 -13.32 26.49
N PHE A 163 -6.54 -13.69 27.71
CA PHE A 163 -7.04 -14.83 28.45
C PHE A 163 -7.70 -14.29 29.72
N GLN A 164 -8.95 -14.68 29.96
CA GLN A 164 -9.69 -14.26 31.14
C GLN A 164 -10.02 -15.49 31.99
N ASP A 165 -9.55 -15.45 33.22
CA ASP A 165 -9.89 -16.39 34.28
C ASP A 165 -10.96 -15.78 35.20
N LEU A 166 -11.94 -16.62 35.56
CA LEU A 166 -13.08 -16.28 36.42
C LEU A 166 -13.15 -17.18 37.67
N GLY A 167 -12.04 -17.80 38.09
CA GLY A 167 -11.96 -18.65 39.28
C GLY A 167 -11.52 -20.09 39.00
N ALA A 168 -10.69 -20.31 37.98
CA ALA A 168 -10.13 -21.59 37.62
C ALA A 168 -8.69 -21.77 38.12
N CYS A 169 -8.23 -23.02 38.11
CA CYS A 169 -6.83 -23.36 38.35
C CYS A 169 -6.21 -23.86 37.04
N VAL A 170 -5.58 -22.93 36.32
CA VAL A 170 -5.10 -23.12 34.94
C VAL A 170 -3.60 -22.82 34.88
N SER A 171 -2.87 -23.64 34.13
CA SER A 171 -1.51 -23.32 33.70
C SER A 171 -1.44 -23.35 32.17
N LEU A 172 -0.97 -22.26 31.58
CA LEU A 172 -0.81 -22.07 30.15
C LEU A 172 0.66 -22.28 29.79
N LEU A 173 0.94 -23.37 29.09
CA LEU A 173 2.30 -23.82 28.76
C LEU A 173 2.74 -23.32 27.39
N SER A 174 1.81 -23.20 26.43
CA SER A 174 2.12 -22.73 25.09
C SER A 174 0.97 -21.92 24.51
N VAL A 175 1.32 -20.85 23.81
CA VAL A 175 0.43 -20.12 22.91
C VAL A 175 1.18 -19.95 21.60
N ARG A 176 0.71 -20.64 20.57
CA ARG A 176 1.27 -20.57 19.23
C ARG A 176 0.23 -19.97 18.29
N VAL A 177 0.56 -18.83 17.69
CA VAL A 177 -0.27 -18.13 16.73
C VAL A 177 0.37 -18.23 15.36
N TYR A 178 -0.38 -18.67 14.37
CA TYR A 178 0.13 -18.85 13.01
C TYR A 178 -0.97 -18.64 11.97
N TYR A 179 -0.59 -18.47 10.72
CA TYR A 179 -1.51 -18.53 9.59
C TYR A 179 -1.02 -19.55 8.56
N LYS A 180 -1.93 -19.99 7.69
CA LYS A 180 -1.66 -20.99 6.67
C LYS A 180 -1.39 -20.32 5.32
N THR A 181 -0.46 -20.88 4.56
CA THR A 181 -0.18 -20.48 3.18
C THR A 181 -0.27 -21.70 2.28
N CYS A 182 -0.63 -21.50 1.03
CA CYS A 182 -0.36 -22.48 -0.01
C CYS A 182 1.08 -22.26 -0.47
N PRO A 183 1.97 -23.29 -0.40
CA PRO A 183 3.38 -23.12 -0.72
C PRO A 183 3.58 -22.70 -2.16
N ALA A 184 4.72 -22.07 -2.47
CA ALA A 184 5.11 -21.87 -3.85
C ALA A 184 5.23 -23.24 -4.55
N VAL A 185 4.56 -23.39 -5.69
CA VAL A 185 4.57 -24.62 -6.47
C VAL A 185 4.84 -24.33 -7.93
N LEU A 186 5.60 -25.22 -8.56
CA LEU A 186 5.73 -25.26 -10.01
C LEU A 186 4.85 -26.42 -10.49
N ARG A 187 3.87 -26.13 -11.35
CA ARG A 187 2.95 -27.13 -11.87
C ARG A 187 2.48 -26.78 -13.28
N GLY A 188 2.63 -27.71 -14.21
CA GLY A 188 2.17 -27.51 -15.59
C GLY A 188 2.94 -26.39 -16.28
N LEU A 189 4.27 -26.32 -16.07
CA LEU A 189 5.16 -25.29 -16.61
C LEU A 189 4.77 -23.86 -16.19
N ALA A 190 4.04 -23.72 -15.07
CA ALA A 190 3.70 -22.44 -14.47
C ALA A 190 4.17 -22.40 -13.01
N VAL A 191 4.75 -21.26 -12.63
CA VAL A 191 5.15 -20.95 -11.26
C VAL A 191 3.99 -20.24 -10.57
N PHE A 192 3.54 -20.80 -9.46
CA PHE A 192 2.55 -20.21 -8.57
C PHE A 192 3.26 -19.77 -7.29
N PRO A 193 3.20 -18.49 -6.92
CA PRO A 193 3.87 -17.99 -5.74
C PRO A 193 3.20 -18.52 -4.46
N GLU A 194 3.95 -18.49 -3.35
CA GLU A 194 3.37 -18.72 -2.04
C GLU A 194 2.22 -17.73 -1.81
N THR A 195 1.05 -18.24 -1.43
CA THR A 195 -0.17 -17.43 -1.31
C THR A 195 -0.85 -17.66 0.03
N VAL A 196 -1.25 -16.58 0.70
CA VAL A 196 -1.99 -16.63 1.96
C VAL A 196 -3.37 -17.29 1.76
N ALA A 197 -3.69 -18.26 2.63
CA ALA A 197 -4.98 -18.93 2.63
C ALA A 197 -6.14 -17.95 2.88
N GLY A 198 -7.27 -18.18 2.21
CA GLY A 198 -8.45 -17.30 2.25
C GLY A 198 -9.08 -17.13 3.63
N ALA A 199 -9.80 -16.02 3.82
CA ALA A 199 -10.40 -15.67 5.10
C ALA A 199 -11.62 -16.51 5.50
N ASP A 200 -12.35 -17.10 4.55
CA ASP A 200 -13.61 -17.81 4.77
C ASP A 200 -13.61 -19.19 4.11
N SER A 201 -14.36 -20.14 4.69
CA SER A 201 -14.44 -21.53 4.19
C SER A 201 -15.06 -21.67 2.81
N GLN A 202 -15.76 -20.65 2.31
CA GLN A 202 -16.38 -20.61 0.98
C GLN A 202 -15.58 -19.81 -0.05
N GLN A 203 -14.51 -19.10 0.37
CA GLN A 203 -13.71 -18.26 -0.52
C GLN A 203 -12.40 -18.95 -0.89
N LEU A 204 -12.34 -19.45 -2.11
CA LEU A 204 -11.09 -19.93 -2.71
C LEU A 204 -10.31 -18.74 -3.28
N ALA A 205 -9.08 -18.53 -2.80
CA ALA A 205 -8.22 -17.49 -3.32
C ALA A 205 -7.72 -17.88 -4.72
N LYS A 206 -8.11 -17.10 -5.73
CA LYS A 206 -7.70 -17.30 -7.13
C LYS A 206 -6.28 -16.79 -7.34
N VAL A 207 -5.39 -17.64 -7.81
CA VAL A 207 -3.97 -17.31 -8.00
C VAL A 207 -3.59 -17.51 -9.46
N GLN A 208 -3.08 -16.44 -10.06
CA GLN A 208 -2.51 -16.45 -11.41
C GLN A 208 -1.09 -16.99 -11.35
N GLY A 209 -0.81 -18.01 -12.16
CA GLY A 209 0.54 -18.51 -12.38
C GLY A 209 1.26 -17.74 -13.47
N ALA A 210 2.59 -17.72 -13.41
CA ALA A 210 3.44 -17.22 -14.48
C ALA A 210 4.09 -18.39 -15.20
N CYS A 211 4.05 -18.43 -16.53
CA CYS A 211 4.75 -19.45 -17.29
C CYS A 211 6.26 -19.39 -17.02
N VAL A 212 6.90 -20.56 -16.95
CA VAL A 212 8.36 -20.68 -16.88
C VAL A 212 9.02 -20.08 -18.13
N GLU A 213 10.33 -19.84 -18.06
CA GLU A 213 11.08 -19.32 -19.20
C GLU A 213 10.89 -20.21 -20.44
N HIS A 214 10.74 -19.59 -21.61
CA HIS A 214 10.44 -20.25 -22.88
C HIS A 214 9.12 -21.05 -22.91
N ALA A 215 8.16 -20.77 -22.01
CA ALA A 215 6.80 -21.26 -22.09
C ALA A 215 5.79 -20.12 -22.31
N VAL A 216 4.65 -20.44 -22.93
CA VAL A 216 3.52 -19.54 -23.13
C VAL A 216 2.21 -20.28 -22.91
N ALA A 217 1.15 -19.56 -22.58
CA ALA A 217 -0.20 -20.11 -22.45
C ALA A 217 -1.19 -19.21 -23.21
N ASP A 218 -2.20 -19.82 -23.83
CA ASP A 218 -3.30 -19.11 -24.50
C ASP A 218 -4.18 -18.34 -23.49
N ARG A 219 -4.28 -18.90 -22.28
CA ARG A 219 -4.96 -18.30 -21.13
C ARG A 219 -4.07 -18.39 -19.91
N VAL A 220 -4.20 -17.41 -19.02
CA VAL A 220 -3.40 -17.33 -17.81
C VAL A 220 -3.66 -18.56 -16.94
N PRO A 221 -2.64 -19.36 -16.59
CA PRO A 221 -2.83 -20.56 -15.77
C PRO A 221 -3.28 -20.18 -14.36
N MET A 222 -4.23 -20.94 -13.80
CA MET A 222 -4.87 -20.60 -12.52
C MET A 222 -4.88 -21.77 -11.54
N LEU A 223 -4.61 -21.46 -10.27
CA LEU A 223 -4.86 -22.32 -9.13
C LEU A 223 -5.74 -21.63 -8.10
N HIS A 224 -6.34 -22.45 -7.23
CA HIS A 224 -7.18 -21.99 -6.13
C HIS A 224 -6.57 -22.41 -4.80
N CYS A 225 -6.22 -21.46 -3.93
CA CYS A 225 -5.73 -21.73 -2.59
C CYS A 225 -6.92 -21.79 -1.61
N ASN A 226 -7.08 -22.91 -0.90
CA ASN A 226 -8.15 -23.10 0.08
C ASN A 226 -7.76 -22.58 1.48
N MET A 227 -8.70 -22.62 2.44
CA MET A 227 -8.47 -22.13 3.81
C MET A 227 -7.47 -22.97 4.61
N ASP A 228 -7.17 -24.18 4.16
CA ASP A 228 -6.24 -25.11 4.82
C ASP A 228 -4.82 -25.03 4.27
N GLY A 229 -4.56 -24.17 3.26
CA GLY A 229 -3.25 -24.03 2.64
C GLY A 229 -2.98 -25.09 1.57
N GLU A 230 -4.02 -25.68 1.01
CA GLU A 230 -3.92 -26.64 -0.09
C GLU A 230 -4.32 -26.02 -1.43
N TRP A 231 -3.59 -26.39 -2.48
CA TRP A 231 -3.89 -26.02 -3.86
C TRP A 231 -4.97 -26.92 -4.46
N LEU A 232 -6.05 -26.30 -4.94
CA LEU A 232 -7.19 -26.95 -5.60
C LEU A 232 -7.22 -26.65 -7.11
N VAL A 233 -7.92 -27.56 -7.82
CA VAL A 233 -8.19 -27.69 -9.27
C VAL A 233 -7.32 -26.80 -10.20
N PRO A 234 -6.38 -27.40 -10.96
CA PRO A 234 -5.65 -26.70 -12.02
C PRO A 234 -6.58 -26.37 -13.19
N ILE A 235 -6.58 -25.10 -13.60
CA ILE A 235 -7.20 -24.66 -14.86
C ILE A 235 -6.05 -24.22 -15.76
N GLU A 236 -5.82 -25.01 -16.80
CA GLU A 236 -4.93 -24.72 -17.93
C GLU A 236 -3.42 -24.71 -17.58
N GLN A 237 -2.57 -25.12 -18.54
CA GLN A 237 -1.12 -25.29 -18.35
C GLN A 237 -0.34 -24.51 -19.41
N CYS A 238 0.87 -24.09 -19.07
CA CYS A 238 1.78 -23.47 -20.03
C CYS A 238 2.36 -24.54 -20.96
N GLN A 239 2.77 -24.10 -22.15
CA GLN A 239 3.36 -24.94 -23.19
C GLN A 239 4.66 -24.32 -23.66
N CYS A 240 5.70 -25.14 -23.85
CA CYS A 240 6.98 -24.65 -24.34
C CYS A 240 6.83 -24.04 -25.74
N GLN A 241 7.50 -22.91 -25.94
CA GLN A 241 7.54 -22.14 -27.18
C GLN A 241 8.18 -22.95 -28.34
N ALA A 242 8.08 -22.42 -29.55
CA ALA A 242 8.81 -22.97 -30.70
C ALA A 242 10.32 -23.05 -30.39
N GLY A 243 10.95 -24.15 -30.78
CA GLY A 243 12.33 -24.48 -30.43
C GLY A 243 12.56 -25.07 -29.04
N TYR A 244 11.54 -25.23 -28.19
CA TYR A 244 11.69 -25.76 -26.83
C TYR A 244 10.71 -26.90 -26.51
N GLU A 245 11.18 -27.93 -25.80
CA GLU A 245 10.37 -29.05 -25.31
C GLU A 245 10.33 -29.13 -23.78
N ALA A 246 9.30 -29.79 -23.26
CA ALA A 246 9.13 -29.95 -21.83
C ALA A 246 10.05 -31.06 -21.30
N ALA A 247 10.93 -30.71 -20.36
CA ALA A 247 11.77 -31.64 -19.62
C ALA A 247 11.43 -31.53 -18.13
N GLY A 248 10.47 -32.34 -17.68
CA GLY A 248 9.87 -32.19 -16.36
C GLY A 248 9.06 -30.89 -16.28
N GLU A 249 9.43 -30.01 -15.35
CA GLU A 249 8.75 -28.73 -15.08
C GLU A 249 9.51 -27.52 -15.65
N GLN A 250 10.35 -27.74 -16.67
CA GLN A 250 11.11 -26.71 -17.37
C GLN A 250 11.03 -26.90 -18.89
N CYS A 251 11.24 -25.83 -19.64
CA CYS A 251 11.39 -25.87 -21.09
C CYS A 251 12.87 -25.89 -21.48
N GLN A 252 13.30 -26.95 -22.17
CA GLN A 252 14.66 -27.13 -22.66
C GLN A 252 14.71 -26.91 -24.16
N ALA A 253 15.81 -26.32 -24.63
CA ALA A 253 16.06 -26.09 -26.04
C ALA A 253 16.13 -27.43 -26.79
N CYS A 254 15.49 -27.49 -27.96
CA CYS A 254 15.60 -28.63 -28.85
C CYS A 254 17.09 -28.94 -29.14
N PRO A 255 17.53 -30.21 -29.03
CA PRO A 255 18.91 -30.57 -29.33
C PRO A 255 19.24 -30.36 -30.82
N PRO A 256 20.53 -30.16 -31.18
CA PRO A 256 20.95 -30.01 -32.56
C PRO A 256 20.45 -31.15 -33.45
N GLY A 257 19.96 -30.82 -34.66
CA GLY A 257 19.34 -31.78 -35.58
C GLY A 257 17.85 -32.06 -35.31
N THR A 258 17.25 -31.39 -34.31
CA THR A 258 15.81 -31.42 -34.05
C THR A 258 15.23 -30.00 -34.05
N PHE A 259 13.91 -29.90 -34.22
CA PHE A 259 13.20 -28.62 -34.23
C PHE A 259 11.80 -28.76 -33.63
N LYS A 260 11.19 -27.63 -33.26
CA LYS A 260 9.78 -27.55 -32.89
C LYS A 260 9.15 -26.28 -33.43
N ALA A 261 8.24 -26.43 -34.39
CA ALA A 261 7.72 -25.29 -35.17
C ALA A 261 6.69 -24.43 -34.43
N GLU A 262 5.90 -25.03 -33.56
CA GLU A 262 4.76 -24.36 -32.94
C GLU A 262 4.65 -24.68 -31.45
N VAL A 263 3.95 -23.81 -30.73
CA VAL A 263 3.60 -24.00 -29.33
C VAL A 263 2.65 -25.19 -29.24
N SER A 264 3.16 -26.30 -28.74
CA SER A 264 2.38 -27.53 -28.57
C SER A 264 2.91 -28.37 -27.40
N LEU A 265 2.11 -29.33 -26.97
CA LEU A 265 2.52 -30.37 -26.01
C LEU A 265 3.47 -31.41 -26.62
N SER A 266 3.71 -31.36 -27.94
CA SER A 266 4.64 -32.27 -28.60
C SER A 266 6.10 -31.86 -28.34
N GLY A 267 6.97 -32.87 -28.25
CA GLY A 267 8.41 -32.67 -28.12
C GLY A 267 9.09 -32.29 -29.44
N CYS A 268 10.41 -32.11 -29.38
CA CYS A 268 11.22 -31.79 -30.55
C CYS A 268 11.24 -32.94 -31.55
N GLN A 269 11.10 -32.62 -32.83
CA GLN A 269 11.06 -33.58 -33.93
C GLN A 269 12.39 -33.54 -34.72
N PRO A 270 12.84 -34.67 -35.30
CA PRO A 270 14.04 -34.68 -36.12
C PRO A 270 13.84 -33.86 -37.41
N CYS A 271 14.90 -33.23 -37.90
CA CYS A 271 14.86 -32.45 -39.14
C CYS A 271 14.41 -33.31 -40.35
N PRO A 272 13.47 -32.81 -41.18
CA PRO A 272 12.93 -33.55 -42.32
C PRO A 272 13.93 -33.62 -43.49
N ALA A 273 13.65 -34.44 -44.50
CA ALA A 273 14.54 -34.62 -45.65
C ALA A 273 14.86 -33.30 -46.39
N HIS A 274 16.03 -33.25 -47.04
CA HIS A 274 16.54 -32.09 -47.79
C HIS A 274 16.72 -30.80 -46.95
N THR A 275 16.97 -30.98 -45.65
CA THR A 275 17.34 -29.90 -44.72
C THR A 275 18.77 -30.11 -44.20
N LEU A 276 19.37 -29.06 -43.67
CA LEU A 276 20.61 -29.10 -42.91
C LEU A 276 20.30 -29.36 -41.43
N PRO A 277 21.23 -29.98 -40.66
CA PRO A 277 21.09 -30.11 -39.21
C PRO A 277 20.88 -28.74 -38.58
N SER A 278 19.80 -28.60 -37.81
CA SER A 278 19.49 -27.37 -37.07
C SER A 278 20.46 -27.16 -35.91
N SER A 279 20.65 -25.89 -35.52
CA SER A 279 21.25 -25.53 -34.24
C SER A 279 20.31 -25.85 -33.08
N ALA A 280 20.81 -25.76 -31.83
CA ALA A 280 19.96 -25.85 -30.66
C ALA A 280 18.86 -24.76 -30.68
N ALA A 281 17.71 -25.07 -30.07
CA ALA A 281 16.53 -24.18 -29.99
C ALA A 281 15.90 -23.78 -31.34
N ALA A 282 16.01 -24.63 -32.37
CA ALA A 282 15.47 -24.31 -33.69
C ALA A 282 13.95 -24.52 -33.80
N ASP A 283 13.26 -23.56 -34.41
CA ASP A 283 11.84 -23.63 -34.77
C ASP A 283 11.60 -24.20 -36.18
N ALA A 284 12.63 -24.21 -37.03
CA ALA A 284 12.62 -24.88 -38.32
C ALA A 284 14.04 -25.32 -38.72
N CYS A 285 14.13 -26.35 -39.55
CA CYS A 285 15.40 -26.77 -40.12
C CYS A 285 15.68 -26.04 -41.44
N PRO A 286 16.86 -25.43 -41.62
CA PRO A 286 17.21 -24.72 -42.85
C PRO A 286 17.29 -25.67 -44.05
N CYS A 287 16.83 -25.22 -45.22
CA CYS A 287 16.89 -26.03 -46.43
C CYS A 287 18.33 -26.19 -46.96
N GLN A 288 18.60 -27.32 -47.61
CA GLN A 288 19.84 -27.51 -48.37
C GLN A 288 19.85 -26.63 -49.62
N ASP A 289 21.04 -26.32 -50.15
CA ASP A 289 21.19 -25.54 -51.38
C ASP A 289 20.40 -26.16 -52.56
N GLY A 290 19.60 -25.34 -53.23
CA GLY A 290 18.72 -25.76 -54.33
C GLY A 290 17.37 -26.34 -53.90
N TYR A 291 17.08 -26.40 -52.60
CA TYR A 291 15.79 -26.78 -52.04
C TYR A 291 15.17 -25.62 -51.24
N PHE A 292 13.85 -25.56 -51.22
CA PHE A 292 13.08 -24.44 -50.69
C PHE A 292 11.76 -24.92 -50.05
N ARG A 293 11.13 -24.05 -49.26
CA ARG A 293 9.74 -24.19 -48.80
C ARG A 293 8.92 -23.00 -49.28
N ALA A 294 7.69 -23.26 -49.70
CA ALA A 294 6.73 -22.21 -49.96
C ALA A 294 6.21 -21.62 -48.63
N PRO A 295 5.76 -20.36 -48.59
CA PRO A 295 5.27 -19.73 -47.35
C PRO A 295 4.09 -20.45 -46.68
N THR A 296 3.35 -21.25 -47.44
CA THR A 296 2.21 -22.06 -46.95
C THR A 296 2.62 -23.45 -46.45
N ASP A 297 3.88 -23.85 -46.63
CA ASP A 297 4.33 -25.18 -46.25
C ASP A 297 4.65 -25.23 -44.74
N PRO A 298 4.17 -26.24 -44.00
CA PRO A 298 4.57 -26.46 -42.62
C PRO A 298 6.08 -26.71 -42.50
N ALA A 299 6.71 -26.26 -41.42
CA ALA A 299 8.14 -26.49 -41.18
C ALA A 299 8.51 -27.99 -41.06
N ALA A 300 7.56 -28.83 -40.66
CA ALA A 300 7.72 -30.28 -40.64
C ALA A 300 7.77 -30.94 -42.03
N MET A 301 7.35 -30.23 -43.08
CA MET A 301 7.46 -30.73 -44.45
C MET A 301 8.93 -30.68 -44.93
N PRO A 302 9.40 -31.68 -45.69
CA PRO A 302 10.70 -31.64 -46.36
C PRO A 302 10.85 -30.43 -47.28
N CYS A 303 12.07 -29.93 -47.46
CA CYS A 303 12.32 -28.92 -48.50
C CYS A 303 12.20 -29.56 -49.89
N THR A 304 11.66 -28.80 -50.84
CA THR A 304 11.32 -29.25 -52.20
C THR A 304 12.06 -28.39 -53.24
N ARG A 305 12.08 -28.79 -54.51
CA ARG A 305 12.79 -28.06 -55.56
C ARG A 305 11.87 -27.74 -56.75
N PRO A 306 12.24 -26.81 -57.65
CA PRO A 306 11.50 -26.61 -58.90
C PRO A 306 11.42 -27.91 -59.72
N PRO A 307 10.35 -28.13 -60.50
CA PRO A 307 10.22 -29.32 -61.34
C PRO A 307 11.24 -29.29 -62.49
N SER A 308 11.48 -30.42 -63.15
CA SER A 308 12.21 -30.44 -64.42
C SER A 308 11.38 -29.84 -65.57
N PRO A 309 11.97 -29.54 -66.75
CA PRO A 309 11.20 -29.10 -67.91
C PRO A 309 10.07 -30.08 -68.30
N PRO A 310 8.96 -29.58 -68.86
CA PRO A 310 7.90 -30.43 -69.40
C PRO A 310 8.43 -31.25 -70.58
N ARG A 311 7.90 -32.46 -70.75
CA ARG A 311 8.36 -33.41 -71.78
C ARG A 311 7.46 -33.35 -73.00
N SER A 312 8.02 -33.65 -74.17
CA SER A 312 7.25 -33.84 -75.42
C SER A 312 6.31 -32.66 -75.74
N VAL A 313 6.82 -31.42 -75.68
CA VAL A 313 6.07 -30.23 -76.10
C VAL A 313 5.92 -30.26 -77.63
N ILE A 314 4.68 -30.28 -78.12
CA ILE A 314 4.34 -30.32 -79.53
C ILE A 314 3.29 -29.26 -79.87
N ALA A 315 3.39 -28.67 -81.05
CA ALA A 315 2.39 -27.80 -81.65
C ALA A 315 1.78 -28.48 -82.88
N LEU A 316 0.45 -28.57 -82.93
CA LEU A 316 -0.30 -29.19 -84.03
C LEU A 316 -1.21 -28.15 -84.68
N GLY A 317 -1.03 -27.88 -85.97
CA GLY A 317 -1.88 -26.96 -86.73
C GLY A 317 -3.17 -27.65 -87.17
N LEU A 318 -4.32 -27.11 -86.78
CA LEU A 318 -5.66 -27.59 -87.12
C LEU A 318 -6.42 -26.46 -87.83
N GLY A 319 -6.15 -26.29 -89.13
CA GLY A 319 -6.72 -25.19 -89.93
C GLY A 319 -6.10 -23.85 -89.56
N ALA A 320 -6.90 -22.91 -89.05
CA ALA A 320 -6.47 -21.58 -88.59
C ALA A 320 -6.06 -21.55 -87.09
N THR A 321 -6.15 -22.70 -86.40
CA THR A 321 -5.88 -22.82 -84.96
C THR A 321 -4.67 -23.71 -84.69
N VAL A 322 -3.98 -23.48 -83.58
CA VAL A 322 -2.84 -24.31 -83.12
C VAL A 322 -3.20 -24.99 -81.81
N GLN A 323 -3.09 -26.31 -81.75
CA GLN A 323 -3.22 -27.08 -80.52
C GLN A 323 -1.84 -27.38 -79.95
N LEU A 324 -1.53 -26.82 -78.79
CA LEU A 324 -0.33 -27.13 -78.01
C LEU A 324 -0.62 -28.31 -77.09
N ARG A 325 0.27 -29.31 -77.06
CA ARG A 325 0.21 -30.45 -76.13
C ARG A 325 1.59 -30.72 -75.54
N TRP A 326 1.63 -31.11 -74.28
CA TRP A 326 2.85 -31.53 -73.60
C TRP A 326 2.58 -32.67 -72.62
N SER A 327 3.65 -33.22 -72.06
CA SER A 327 3.63 -34.23 -71.00
C SER A 327 4.23 -33.68 -69.70
N PRO A 328 3.79 -34.14 -68.53
CA PRO A 328 4.34 -33.67 -67.27
C PRO A 328 5.86 -33.91 -67.13
N PRO A 329 6.56 -33.06 -66.34
CA PRO A 329 7.96 -33.23 -65.97
C PRO A 329 8.30 -34.64 -65.48
N SER A 330 9.52 -35.10 -65.73
CA SER A 330 10.02 -36.36 -65.17
C SER A 330 10.25 -36.28 -63.66
N ASP A 331 10.70 -35.12 -63.18
CA ASP A 331 10.78 -34.81 -61.76
C ASP A 331 9.89 -33.61 -61.44
N ARG A 332 8.98 -33.77 -60.49
CA ARG A 332 8.09 -32.71 -60.02
C ARG A 332 8.69 -31.88 -58.87
N GLY A 333 9.89 -32.25 -58.42
CA GLY A 333 10.61 -31.63 -57.32
C GLY A 333 10.01 -31.94 -55.95
N GLY A 334 9.33 -33.08 -55.81
CA GLY A 334 8.71 -33.53 -54.55
C GLY A 334 7.35 -32.92 -54.24
N ARG A 335 6.73 -32.19 -55.18
CA ARG A 335 5.41 -31.57 -55.02
C ARG A 335 4.39 -32.05 -56.05
N GLN A 336 3.11 -31.81 -55.78
CA GLN A 336 1.99 -32.16 -56.66
C GLN A 336 1.30 -30.93 -57.29
N ASP A 337 1.64 -29.73 -56.82
CA ASP A 337 1.12 -28.42 -57.26
C ASP A 337 1.81 -27.89 -58.53
N VAL A 338 2.15 -28.79 -59.46
CA VAL A 338 2.80 -28.39 -60.72
C VAL A 338 1.78 -27.74 -61.65
N THR A 339 2.10 -26.52 -62.10
CA THR A 339 1.35 -25.72 -63.06
C THR A 339 2.23 -25.35 -64.24
N TYR A 340 1.61 -24.93 -65.33
CA TYR A 340 2.30 -24.55 -66.55
C TYR A 340 1.99 -23.11 -66.95
N SER A 341 2.98 -22.45 -67.54
CA SER A 341 2.81 -21.14 -68.17
C SER A 341 3.39 -21.15 -69.57
N ILE A 342 2.74 -20.45 -70.49
CA ILE A 342 3.07 -20.43 -71.91
C ILE A 342 3.45 -19.01 -72.31
N THR A 343 4.59 -18.87 -72.97
CA THR A 343 5.00 -17.63 -73.62
C THR A 343 5.09 -17.84 -75.12
N CYS A 344 4.79 -16.80 -75.89
CA CYS A 344 4.74 -16.83 -77.34
C CYS A 344 5.69 -15.77 -77.90
N GLU A 345 6.47 -16.15 -78.89
CA GLU A 345 7.34 -15.27 -79.66
C GLU A 345 7.05 -15.43 -81.16
N GLN A 346 7.06 -14.32 -81.90
CA GLN A 346 6.94 -14.29 -83.36
C GLN A 346 8.34 -14.08 -83.94
N CYS A 347 8.81 -15.04 -84.72
CA CYS A 347 10.13 -14.98 -85.33
C CYS A 347 9.97 -14.70 -86.84
N LEU A 348 10.51 -13.58 -87.31
CA LEU A 348 10.47 -13.21 -88.72
C LEU A 348 11.53 -14.01 -89.49
N SER A 349 11.09 -14.70 -90.55
CA SER A 349 11.91 -15.61 -91.35
C SER A 349 13.11 -14.92 -92.03
N GLU A 350 13.04 -13.61 -92.25
CA GLU A 350 14.06 -12.84 -92.99
C GLU A 350 15.14 -12.21 -92.10
N SER A 351 14.85 -11.90 -90.82
CA SER A 351 15.79 -11.22 -89.90
C SER A 351 16.32 -12.12 -88.77
N GLY A 352 15.66 -13.24 -88.46
CA GLY A 352 16.03 -14.14 -87.36
C GLY A 352 15.78 -13.56 -85.96
N GLU A 353 15.28 -12.33 -85.85
CA GLU A 353 14.88 -11.72 -84.58
C GLU A 353 13.46 -12.16 -84.21
N CYS A 354 13.31 -12.62 -82.96
CA CYS A 354 12.02 -13.01 -82.38
C CYS A 354 11.52 -11.89 -81.44
N GLN A 355 10.26 -11.51 -81.59
CA GLN A 355 9.60 -10.53 -80.73
C GLN A 355 8.49 -11.19 -79.92
N PRO A 356 8.18 -10.74 -78.69
CA PRO A 356 7.03 -11.24 -77.93
C PRO A 356 5.75 -11.10 -78.75
N CYS A 357 4.89 -12.11 -78.73
CA CYS A 357 3.62 -12.06 -79.43
C CYS A 357 2.74 -10.93 -78.91
N ASP A 358 2.11 -10.19 -79.83
CA ASP A 358 1.12 -9.17 -79.51
C ASP A 358 -0.09 -9.72 -78.74
N GLY A 359 -0.78 -8.86 -77.99
CA GLY A 359 -2.02 -9.18 -77.27
C GLY A 359 -3.24 -9.53 -78.15
N GLY A 360 -3.04 -9.73 -79.45
CA GLY A 360 -4.07 -10.16 -80.40
C GLY A 360 -4.29 -11.67 -80.44
N ILE A 361 -3.35 -12.48 -79.94
CA ILE A 361 -3.47 -13.94 -79.90
C ILE A 361 -4.37 -14.36 -78.74
N ARG A 362 -5.28 -15.30 -78.98
CA ARG A 362 -6.17 -15.85 -77.96
C ARG A 362 -5.82 -17.28 -77.59
N TYR A 363 -5.95 -17.59 -76.31
CA TYR A 363 -5.77 -18.93 -75.76
C TYR A 363 -7.12 -19.44 -75.23
N SER A 364 -7.41 -20.72 -75.44
CA SER A 364 -8.63 -21.36 -74.92
C SER A 364 -8.72 -21.37 -73.39
N GLN A 365 -7.58 -21.23 -72.72
CA GLN A 365 -7.44 -21.09 -71.27
C GLN A 365 -6.36 -20.03 -70.98
N PRO A 366 -6.41 -19.34 -69.82
CA PRO A 366 -5.38 -18.37 -69.47
C PRO A 366 -3.98 -18.98 -69.55
N PRO A 367 -3.01 -18.33 -70.22
CA PRO A 367 -1.69 -18.92 -70.50
C PRO A 367 -0.77 -19.03 -69.26
N GLN A 368 -1.28 -18.75 -68.06
CA GLN A 368 -0.55 -18.89 -66.79
C GLN A 368 -1.39 -19.74 -65.82
N GLY A 369 -0.71 -20.54 -64.99
CA GLY A 369 -1.38 -21.35 -63.96
C GLY A 369 -2.15 -22.55 -64.50
N LEU A 370 -1.79 -23.04 -65.68
CA LEU A 370 -2.45 -24.18 -66.32
C LEU A 370 -2.16 -25.47 -65.54
N VAL A 371 -3.21 -26.24 -65.21
CA VAL A 371 -3.06 -27.57 -64.59
C VAL A 371 -3.11 -28.69 -65.66
N GLY A 372 -3.84 -28.44 -66.75
CA GLY A 372 -3.90 -29.35 -67.90
C GLY A 372 -2.62 -29.33 -68.75
N THR A 373 -2.48 -30.32 -69.63
CA THR A 373 -1.29 -30.49 -70.48
C THR A 373 -1.55 -30.19 -71.97
N GLY A 374 -2.48 -29.27 -72.24
CA GLY A 374 -2.74 -28.78 -73.58
C GLY A 374 -3.61 -27.53 -73.60
N VAL A 375 -3.42 -26.70 -74.63
CA VAL A 375 -4.20 -25.47 -74.87
C VAL A 375 -4.38 -25.27 -76.37
N THR A 376 -5.48 -24.64 -76.77
CA THR A 376 -5.70 -24.22 -78.16
C THR A 376 -5.44 -22.73 -78.30
N VAL A 377 -4.73 -22.34 -79.36
CA VAL A 377 -4.34 -20.98 -79.68
C VAL A 377 -5.02 -20.56 -81.00
N THR A 378 -5.67 -19.40 -81.00
CA THR A 378 -6.42 -18.84 -82.13
C THR A 378 -6.00 -17.39 -82.41
N ASP A 379 -6.52 -16.81 -83.51
CA ASP A 379 -6.16 -15.45 -83.97
C ASP A 379 -4.67 -15.29 -84.36
N LEU A 380 -4.08 -16.34 -84.92
CA LEU A 380 -2.71 -16.35 -85.44
C LEU A 380 -2.66 -15.79 -86.86
N GLU A 381 -1.62 -15.04 -87.19
CA GLU A 381 -1.41 -14.53 -88.54
C GLU A 381 -0.81 -15.63 -89.44
N PRO A 382 -1.30 -15.78 -90.68
CA PRO A 382 -0.76 -16.79 -91.59
C PRO A 382 0.67 -16.44 -92.00
N HIS A 383 1.48 -17.47 -92.25
CA HIS A 383 2.87 -17.37 -92.73
C HIS A 383 3.88 -16.74 -91.74
N ILE A 384 3.50 -16.53 -90.47
CA ILE A 384 4.42 -16.17 -89.39
C ILE A 384 4.85 -17.43 -88.62
N ASN A 385 6.14 -17.53 -88.29
CA ASN A 385 6.66 -18.59 -87.43
C ASN A 385 6.47 -18.21 -85.95
N TYR A 386 5.59 -18.93 -85.27
CA TYR A 386 5.34 -18.75 -83.85
C TYR A 386 6.12 -19.78 -83.04
N THR A 387 6.88 -19.32 -82.04
CA THR A 387 7.56 -20.17 -81.06
C THR A 387 6.82 -20.08 -79.72
N PHE A 388 6.31 -21.22 -79.27
CA PHE A 388 5.66 -21.36 -77.98
C PHE A 388 6.60 -22.03 -76.98
N THR A 389 6.85 -21.37 -75.86
CA THR A 389 7.65 -21.90 -74.75
C THR A 389 6.73 -22.25 -73.59
N VAL A 390 6.73 -23.53 -73.18
CA VAL A 390 5.97 -24.03 -72.04
C VAL A 390 6.92 -24.18 -70.85
N GLU A 391 6.63 -23.48 -69.77
CA GLU A 391 7.35 -23.54 -68.50
C GLU A 391 6.57 -24.36 -67.49
N ALA A 392 7.24 -25.31 -66.82
CA ALA A 392 6.69 -26.02 -65.67
C ALA A 392 7.11 -25.31 -64.37
N ARG A 393 6.14 -25.02 -63.50
CA ARG A 393 6.33 -24.30 -62.24
C ARG A 393 5.62 -25.02 -61.11
N ASN A 394 6.12 -24.92 -59.89
CA ASN A 394 5.48 -25.39 -58.66
C ASN A 394 5.58 -24.30 -57.57
N GLY A 395 5.07 -24.55 -56.36
CA GLY A 395 5.05 -23.57 -55.26
C GLY A 395 6.41 -23.00 -54.86
N VAL A 396 7.52 -23.65 -55.22
CA VAL A 396 8.89 -23.17 -54.91
C VAL A 396 9.66 -22.62 -56.10
N SER A 397 9.09 -22.67 -57.31
CA SER A 397 9.79 -22.24 -58.52
C SER A 397 10.12 -20.75 -58.55
N ALA A 398 9.45 -19.93 -57.73
CA ALA A 398 9.76 -18.51 -57.59
C ALA A 398 11.06 -18.22 -56.82
N PHE A 399 11.55 -19.16 -56.01
CA PHE A 399 12.77 -19.00 -55.19
C PHE A 399 14.04 -19.46 -55.90
N SER A 400 13.92 -20.03 -57.09
CA SER A 400 15.04 -20.47 -57.91
C SER A 400 15.19 -19.58 -59.14
N PRO A 401 16.42 -19.21 -59.53
CA PRO A 401 16.67 -18.51 -60.80
C PRO A 401 16.53 -19.44 -62.02
N LEU A 402 16.51 -20.77 -61.82
CA LEU A 402 16.44 -21.75 -62.89
C LEU A 402 15.00 -21.91 -63.38
N ARG A 403 14.80 -21.70 -64.69
CA ARG A 403 13.51 -21.88 -65.37
C ARG A 403 13.44 -23.23 -66.06
N SER A 404 12.33 -23.94 -65.85
CA SER A 404 12.10 -25.27 -66.41
C SER A 404 11.23 -25.19 -67.64
N VAL A 405 11.84 -24.84 -68.77
CA VAL A 405 11.18 -24.52 -70.03
C VAL A 405 11.46 -25.53 -71.14
N ALA A 406 10.50 -25.73 -72.03
CA ALA A 406 10.68 -26.41 -73.32
C ALA A 406 9.84 -25.71 -74.39
N SER A 407 10.37 -25.59 -75.61
CA SER A 407 9.76 -24.81 -76.70
C SER A 407 9.46 -25.63 -77.95
N THR A 408 8.52 -25.15 -78.75
CA THR A 408 8.15 -25.71 -80.07
C THR A 408 7.74 -24.56 -81.00
N SER A 409 7.97 -24.71 -82.31
CA SER A 409 7.62 -23.69 -83.30
C SER A 409 6.66 -24.21 -84.38
N ILE A 410 5.77 -23.35 -84.89
CA ILE A 410 4.79 -23.69 -85.93
C ILE A 410 4.39 -22.45 -86.76
N SER A 411 4.04 -22.64 -88.03
CA SER A 411 3.42 -21.65 -88.91
C SER A 411 2.05 -22.12 -89.40
N VAL A 412 1.07 -21.21 -89.45
CA VAL A 412 -0.30 -21.50 -89.92
C VAL A 412 -0.50 -20.97 -91.35
N ASN A 413 -1.25 -21.68 -92.20
CA ASN A 413 -1.46 -21.32 -93.62
C ASN A 413 -2.89 -20.85 -93.96
N HIS A 414 -3.84 -20.87 -93.01
CA HIS A 414 -5.26 -20.60 -93.25
C HIS A 414 -5.81 -19.52 -92.30
N THR A 415 -6.77 -18.71 -92.77
CA THR A 415 -7.45 -17.62 -92.01
C THR A 415 -8.95 -17.86 -91.84
N GLU A 416 -9.52 -17.49 -90.69
CA GLU A 416 -10.98 -17.54 -90.45
C GLU A 416 -11.74 -16.35 -91.12
N PRO A 417 -13.00 -16.52 -91.55
CA PRO A 417 -13.81 -15.45 -92.14
C PRO A 417 -14.22 -14.37 -91.11
N PRO A 418 -14.41 -13.09 -91.53
CA PRO A 418 -14.87 -12.03 -90.62
C PRO A 418 -16.27 -12.27 -90.06
N GLN A 419 -16.44 -12.14 -88.74
CA GLN A 419 -17.71 -12.31 -88.06
C GLN A 419 -18.08 -11.05 -87.24
N VAL A 420 -19.35 -10.65 -87.30
CA VAL A 420 -19.90 -9.55 -86.49
C VAL A 420 -20.09 -10.03 -85.05
N THR A 421 -19.40 -9.39 -84.11
CA THR A 421 -19.30 -9.85 -82.71
C THR A 421 -20.35 -9.25 -81.77
N SER A 422 -20.87 -8.06 -82.06
CA SER A 422 -21.93 -7.45 -81.25
C SER A 422 -22.81 -6.54 -82.10
N VAL A 423 -24.11 -6.47 -81.80
CA VAL A 423 -25.08 -5.53 -82.40
C VAL A 423 -25.81 -4.81 -81.25
N SER A 424 -25.79 -3.48 -81.25
CA SER A 424 -26.36 -2.62 -80.19
C SER A 424 -27.33 -1.59 -80.75
N LEU A 425 -28.31 -1.19 -79.94
CA LEU A 425 -29.23 -0.09 -80.21
C LEU A 425 -28.73 1.20 -79.57
N ASN A 426 -28.42 2.21 -80.38
CA ASN A 426 -27.85 3.48 -79.95
C ASN A 426 -28.90 4.60 -79.83
N GLY A 427 -30.08 4.41 -80.40
CA GLY A 427 -31.19 5.36 -80.31
C GLY A 427 -32.45 4.77 -80.92
N GLN A 428 -33.60 5.08 -80.33
CA GLN A 428 -34.90 4.66 -80.83
C GLN A 428 -35.87 5.83 -80.75
N THR A 429 -36.70 5.98 -81.78
CA THR A 429 -37.83 6.92 -81.80
C THR A 429 -39.13 6.14 -81.99
N ALA A 430 -40.26 6.82 -82.06
CA ALA A 430 -41.52 6.16 -82.43
C ALA A 430 -41.48 5.54 -83.84
N THR A 431 -40.56 5.93 -84.73
CA THR A 431 -40.55 5.43 -86.12
C THR A 431 -39.18 5.02 -86.66
N SER A 432 -38.16 4.90 -85.81
CA SER A 432 -36.83 4.50 -86.24
C SER A 432 -35.99 3.83 -85.15
N LEU A 433 -35.07 2.97 -85.58
CA LEU A 433 -34.05 2.33 -84.74
C LEU A 433 -32.66 2.65 -85.30
N VAL A 434 -31.75 3.11 -84.44
CA VAL A 434 -30.35 3.39 -84.77
C VAL A 434 -29.48 2.29 -84.20
N LEU A 435 -28.88 1.47 -85.06
CA LEU A 435 -28.08 0.32 -84.68
C LEU A 435 -26.59 0.55 -84.94
N SER A 436 -25.73 -0.07 -84.14
CA SER A 436 -24.30 -0.20 -84.44
C SER A 436 -23.78 -1.59 -84.12
N TRP A 437 -22.70 -2.01 -84.75
CA TRP A 437 -22.07 -3.29 -84.51
C TRP A 437 -20.55 -3.22 -84.54
N THR A 438 -19.90 -4.28 -84.05
CA THR A 438 -18.44 -4.39 -84.05
C THR A 438 -17.97 -5.65 -84.75
N VAL A 439 -16.79 -5.55 -85.37
CA VAL A 439 -16.01 -6.66 -85.93
C VAL A 439 -14.61 -6.56 -85.29
N PRO A 440 -13.91 -7.68 -85.03
CA PRO A 440 -12.55 -7.65 -84.51
C PRO A 440 -11.65 -6.71 -85.34
N PRO A 441 -10.87 -5.80 -84.72
CA PRO A 441 -10.09 -4.77 -85.43
C PRO A 441 -9.16 -5.33 -86.50
N ARG A 442 -8.59 -6.52 -86.28
CA ARG A 442 -7.71 -7.21 -87.23
C ARG A 442 -8.43 -7.71 -88.49
N GLN A 443 -9.73 -8.01 -88.38
CA GLN A 443 -10.57 -8.44 -89.50
C GLN A 443 -11.28 -7.28 -90.21
N GLN A 444 -11.33 -6.09 -89.59
CA GLN A 444 -12.06 -4.92 -90.10
C GLN A 444 -11.54 -4.45 -91.48
N SER A 445 -10.24 -4.62 -91.75
CA SER A 445 -9.63 -4.27 -93.04
C SER A 445 -10.05 -5.17 -94.20
N TRP A 446 -10.60 -6.36 -93.91
CA TRP A 446 -11.05 -7.34 -94.89
C TRP A 446 -12.55 -7.22 -95.21
N VAL A 447 -13.29 -6.43 -94.43
CA VAL A 447 -14.73 -6.21 -94.63
C VAL A 447 -14.97 -5.17 -95.72
N TRP A 448 -15.69 -5.56 -96.76
CA TRP A 448 -16.05 -4.69 -97.87
C TRP A 448 -17.34 -3.91 -97.59
N LYS A 449 -18.41 -4.59 -97.15
CA LYS A 449 -19.72 -4.00 -96.82
C LYS A 449 -20.40 -4.80 -95.71
N TYR A 450 -21.39 -4.20 -95.07
CA TYR A 450 -22.29 -4.87 -94.14
C TYR A 450 -23.68 -5.00 -94.76
N GLU A 451 -24.36 -6.09 -94.42
CA GLU A 451 -25.74 -6.34 -94.78
C GLU A 451 -26.57 -6.58 -93.52
N VAL A 452 -27.58 -5.72 -93.32
CA VAL A 452 -28.51 -5.74 -92.19
C VAL A 452 -29.86 -6.23 -92.69
N THR A 453 -30.36 -7.31 -92.11
CA THR A 453 -31.68 -7.88 -92.42
C THR A 453 -32.60 -7.65 -91.24
N TYR A 454 -33.79 -7.09 -91.46
CA TYR A 454 -34.77 -6.84 -90.41
C TYR A 454 -36.21 -7.18 -90.81
N SER A 455 -37.01 -7.69 -89.87
CA SER A 455 -38.42 -8.03 -90.07
C SER A 455 -39.23 -7.72 -88.80
N LYS A 456 -40.56 -7.57 -88.93
CA LYS A 456 -41.44 -7.47 -87.75
C LYS A 456 -41.48 -8.82 -87.06
N LYS A 457 -41.37 -8.85 -85.73
CA LYS A 457 -41.37 -10.11 -84.96
C LYS A 457 -42.63 -10.97 -85.21
N THR A 458 -43.76 -10.34 -85.48
CA THR A 458 -45.04 -11.03 -85.73
C THR A 458 -45.20 -11.55 -87.16
N ASP A 459 -44.29 -11.20 -88.08
CA ASP A 459 -44.38 -11.54 -89.51
C ASP A 459 -43.00 -12.00 -90.04
N GLU A 460 -42.69 -13.29 -89.84
CA GLU A 460 -41.39 -13.87 -90.20
C GLU A 460 -41.17 -14.02 -91.72
N ASN A 461 -42.23 -13.97 -92.53
CA ASN A 461 -42.14 -14.19 -93.98
C ASN A 461 -41.83 -12.90 -94.78
N SER A 462 -41.83 -11.73 -94.15
CA SER A 462 -41.49 -10.45 -94.80
C SER A 462 -40.25 -9.82 -94.15
N TYR A 463 -39.10 -9.93 -94.80
CA TYR A 463 -37.85 -9.30 -94.36
C TYR A 463 -37.39 -8.21 -95.32
N SER A 464 -36.80 -7.17 -94.75
CA SER A 464 -36.15 -6.07 -95.47
C SER A 464 -34.64 -6.15 -95.30
N VAL A 465 -33.89 -5.86 -96.36
CA VAL A 465 -32.43 -5.88 -96.35
C VAL A 465 -31.90 -4.49 -96.63
N LEU A 466 -30.92 -4.05 -95.84
CA LEU A 466 -30.25 -2.77 -95.97
C LEU A 466 -28.74 -2.97 -95.94
N ARG A 467 -28.04 -2.41 -96.93
CA ARG A 467 -26.58 -2.52 -97.04
C ARG A 467 -25.90 -1.20 -96.72
N CYS A 468 -24.83 -1.23 -95.93
CA CYS A 468 -24.08 -0.04 -95.54
C CYS A 468 -22.58 -0.33 -95.45
N GLU A 469 -21.77 0.72 -95.62
CA GLU A 469 -20.30 0.64 -95.55
C GLU A 469 -19.77 0.93 -94.14
N GLY A 470 -20.52 1.69 -93.34
CA GLY A 470 -20.21 1.95 -91.93
C GLY A 470 -20.71 0.85 -90.99
N THR A 471 -20.23 0.87 -89.75
CA THR A 471 -20.62 -0.06 -88.67
C THR A 471 -21.85 0.41 -87.87
N SER A 472 -22.61 1.36 -88.40
CA SER A 472 -23.85 1.84 -87.81
C SER A 472 -24.86 2.23 -88.87
N VAL A 473 -26.14 2.01 -88.60
CA VAL A 473 -27.22 2.37 -89.52
C VAL A 473 -28.50 2.76 -88.79
N THR A 474 -29.22 3.71 -89.38
CA THR A 474 -30.57 4.06 -88.94
C THR A 474 -31.58 3.37 -89.85
N ILE A 475 -32.49 2.61 -89.27
CA ILE A 475 -33.63 1.98 -89.95
C ILE A 475 -34.85 2.90 -89.77
N PRO A 476 -35.26 3.67 -90.80
CA PRO A 476 -36.38 4.59 -90.71
C PRO A 476 -37.72 3.94 -91.09
N LYS A 477 -38.83 4.65 -90.85
CA LYS A 477 -40.21 4.29 -91.26
C LYS A 477 -40.75 3.02 -90.61
N LEU A 478 -40.38 2.79 -89.35
CA LEU A 478 -40.89 1.70 -88.54
C LEU A 478 -42.22 2.11 -87.89
N SER A 479 -43.06 1.11 -87.60
CA SER A 479 -44.30 1.30 -86.84
C SER A 479 -43.99 1.62 -85.37
N PRO A 480 -44.68 2.60 -84.72
CA PRO A 480 -44.56 2.88 -83.28
C PRO A 480 -44.94 1.69 -82.40
N GLY A 481 -44.27 1.56 -81.24
CA GLY A 481 -44.51 0.48 -80.27
C GLY A 481 -44.43 -0.94 -80.86
N THR A 482 -43.53 -1.18 -81.83
CA THR A 482 -43.45 -2.46 -82.56
C THR A 482 -42.05 -3.07 -82.48
N ALA A 483 -41.96 -4.37 -82.16
CA ALA A 483 -40.72 -5.12 -82.08
C ALA A 483 -40.26 -5.68 -83.45
N TYR A 484 -38.97 -5.52 -83.75
CA TYR A 484 -38.28 -5.97 -84.97
C TYR A 484 -37.12 -6.90 -84.63
N VAL A 485 -36.93 -7.94 -85.44
CA VAL A 485 -35.78 -8.85 -85.37
C VAL A 485 -34.74 -8.43 -86.40
N VAL A 486 -33.47 -8.36 -86.00
CA VAL A 486 -32.36 -7.86 -86.82
C VAL A 486 -31.18 -8.81 -86.81
N ARG A 487 -30.57 -9.05 -87.99
CA ARG A 487 -29.32 -9.79 -88.19
C ARG A 487 -28.36 -8.97 -89.05
N VAL A 488 -27.05 -9.08 -88.79
CA VAL A 488 -26.01 -8.35 -89.54
C VAL A 488 -24.92 -9.31 -89.99
N GLN A 489 -24.51 -9.27 -91.26
CA GLN A 489 -23.34 -10.00 -91.76
C GLN A 489 -22.28 -9.06 -92.35
N ALA A 490 -21.00 -9.43 -92.19
CA ALA A 490 -19.87 -8.78 -92.83
C ALA A 490 -19.59 -9.46 -94.17
N LEU A 491 -19.47 -8.68 -95.25
CA LEU A 491 -19.18 -9.18 -96.60
C LEU A 491 -17.71 -8.96 -96.92
N THR A 492 -17.04 -9.96 -97.50
CA THR A 492 -15.67 -9.86 -98.01
C THR A 492 -15.67 -9.81 -99.54
N LYS A 493 -14.52 -9.51 -100.17
CA LYS A 493 -14.40 -9.55 -101.63
C LYS A 493 -14.62 -10.96 -102.21
N ASP A 494 -14.37 -11.98 -101.41
CA ASP A 494 -14.38 -13.39 -101.83
C ASP A 494 -15.68 -14.14 -101.46
N GLY A 495 -16.61 -13.49 -100.75
CA GLY A 495 -17.91 -14.09 -100.40
C GLY A 495 -18.59 -13.49 -99.17
N HIS A 496 -19.73 -14.09 -98.81
CA HIS A 496 -20.52 -13.74 -97.63
C HIS A 496 -19.84 -14.26 -96.35
N GLY A 497 -19.67 -13.41 -95.34
CA GLY A 497 -19.30 -13.82 -93.99
C GLY A 497 -20.49 -14.38 -93.21
N ALA A 498 -20.25 -14.85 -91.98
CA ALA A 498 -21.31 -15.39 -91.14
C ALA A 498 -22.23 -14.28 -90.60
N PHE A 499 -23.55 -14.57 -90.52
CA PHE A 499 -24.50 -13.69 -89.84
C PHE A 499 -24.24 -13.60 -88.32
N SER A 500 -24.53 -12.44 -87.75
CA SER A 500 -24.67 -12.26 -86.31
C SER A 500 -25.83 -13.10 -85.77
N LEU A 501 -25.86 -13.28 -84.44
CA LEU A 501 -27.06 -13.74 -83.75
C LEU A 501 -28.24 -12.77 -83.99
N GLU A 502 -29.46 -13.25 -83.79
CA GLU A 502 -30.68 -12.45 -83.91
C GLU A 502 -30.83 -11.48 -82.74
N HIS A 503 -31.17 -10.23 -83.02
CA HIS A 503 -31.39 -9.20 -82.00
C HIS A 503 -32.77 -8.59 -82.16
N GLU A 504 -33.50 -8.44 -81.06
CA GLU A 504 -34.84 -7.87 -81.04
C GLU A 504 -34.84 -6.45 -80.47
N PHE A 505 -35.45 -5.51 -81.19
CA PHE A 505 -35.50 -4.09 -80.82
C PHE A 505 -36.89 -3.50 -81.06
N GLU A 506 -37.35 -2.62 -80.16
CA GLU A 506 -38.71 -2.05 -80.18
C GLU A 506 -38.70 -0.51 -80.27
N THR A 507 -39.60 0.06 -81.07
CA THR A 507 -39.78 1.52 -81.23
C THR A 507 -40.59 2.14 -80.09
N LEU A 508 -40.41 3.44 -79.82
CA LEU A 508 -41.08 4.13 -78.71
C LEU A 508 -42.59 4.36 -78.92
N PRO A 509 -43.40 4.48 -77.85
CA PRO A 509 -44.78 4.98 -77.91
C PRO A 509 -44.86 6.51 -78.10
N GLU A 510 -45.96 7.02 -78.66
CA GLU A 510 -46.10 8.41 -79.17
C GLU A 510 -46.19 9.54 -78.11
N GLU A 511 -46.39 9.27 -76.81
CA GLU A 511 -46.69 10.30 -75.80
C GLU A 511 -45.70 10.34 -74.62
N ALA A 512 -44.40 10.53 -74.89
CA ALA A 512 -43.39 10.63 -73.83
C ALA A 512 -42.29 11.65 -74.11
N GLU A 513 -42.64 12.93 -74.28
CA GLU A 513 -41.67 14.05 -74.26
C GLU A 513 -42.24 15.29 -73.54
N SER A 514 -42.47 15.24 -72.22
CA SER A 514 -42.65 16.49 -71.45
C SER A 514 -42.49 16.38 -69.93
N MET A 515 -41.38 15.85 -69.38
CA MET A 515 -41.03 16.13 -67.96
C MET A 515 -39.52 16.03 -67.71
N ALA A 516 -38.82 17.16 -67.79
CA ALA A 516 -37.49 17.31 -67.19
C ALA A 516 -37.23 18.79 -66.86
N SER A 517 -37.48 19.22 -65.60
CA SER A 517 -36.88 20.40 -64.95
C SER A 517 -37.40 20.57 -63.51
N ALA A 518 -36.60 20.26 -62.48
CA ALA A 518 -36.48 21.03 -61.22
C ALA A 518 -35.67 20.27 -60.13
N ALA A 519 -34.40 20.63 -59.94
CA ALA A 519 -33.67 20.41 -58.69
C ALA A 519 -32.59 21.50 -58.53
N VAL A 520 -32.25 21.82 -57.26
CA VAL A 520 -31.25 22.78 -56.71
C VAL A 520 -31.89 24.14 -56.33
N ILE A 521 -32.01 24.57 -55.05
CA ILE A 521 -30.97 25.20 -54.17
C ILE A 521 -31.40 25.28 -52.66
N SER A 522 -30.40 25.18 -51.76
CA SER A 522 -30.17 25.50 -50.31
C SER A 522 -31.16 26.37 -49.50
N GLY A 523 -31.30 26.37 -48.15
CA GLY A 523 -30.43 25.98 -47.02
C GLY A 523 -29.78 27.20 -46.31
N SER A 524 -30.33 27.73 -45.19
CA SER A 524 -29.66 28.57 -44.14
C SER A 524 -30.62 29.26 -43.10
N VAL A 525 -30.96 28.69 -41.91
CA VAL A 525 -31.49 29.47 -40.73
C VAL A 525 -31.32 28.78 -39.33
N THR A 526 -30.17 28.20 -38.95
CA THR A 526 -30.06 27.51 -37.63
C THR A 526 -28.93 27.96 -36.70
N GLY A 527 -28.18 29.01 -37.04
CA GLY A 527 -27.01 29.43 -36.24
C GLY A 527 -27.27 30.45 -35.12
N VAL A 528 -28.36 31.23 -35.16
CA VAL A 528 -28.48 32.46 -34.35
C VAL A 528 -29.23 32.25 -33.03
N ILE A 529 -30.07 31.21 -32.92
CA ILE A 529 -30.94 31.01 -31.74
C ILE A 529 -30.20 30.36 -30.55
N PHE A 530 -29.14 29.59 -30.79
CA PHE A 530 -28.43 28.85 -29.74
C PHE A 530 -27.57 29.74 -28.82
N VAL A 531 -27.06 30.86 -29.33
CA VAL A 531 -26.13 31.73 -28.58
C VAL A 531 -26.85 32.62 -27.56
N VAL A 532 -28.12 33.00 -27.83
CA VAL A 532 -28.90 33.89 -26.95
C VAL A 532 -29.44 33.15 -25.71
N PHE A 533 -29.66 31.83 -25.80
CA PHE A 533 -30.20 31.02 -24.71
C PHE A 533 -29.18 30.74 -23.58
N VAL A 534 -27.89 30.67 -23.91
CA VAL A 534 -26.83 30.35 -22.92
C VAL A 534 -26.51 31.54 -22.01
N LEU A 535 -26.61 32.77 -22.51
CA LEU A 535 -26.27 33.99 -21.76
C LEU A 535 -27.33 34.39 -20.71
N THR A 536 -28.59 34.03 -20.93
CA THR A 536 -29.70 34.37 -20.00
C THR A 536 -29.73 33.48 -18.76
N VAL A 537 -29.33 32.20 -18.88
CA VAL A 537 -29.25 31.25 -17.76
C VAL A 537 -28.11 31.59 -16.79
N LEU A 538 -26.98 32.08 -17.30
CA LEU A 538 -25.81 32.42 -16.49
C LEU A 538 -26.07 33.63 -15.54
N LEU A 539 -26.83 34.61 -16.01
CA LEU A 539 -27.20 35.80 -15.23
C LEU A 539 -28.25 35.52 -14.13
N TYR A 540 -29.07 34.48 -14.31
CA TYR A 540 -30.10 34.09 -13.35
C TYR A 540 -29.52 33.40 -12.10
N VAL A 541 -28.46 32.61 -12.25
CA VAL A 541 -27.81 31.88 -11.13
C VAL A 541 -27.00 32.81 -10.22
N LEU A 542 -26.36 33.84 -10.77
CA LEU A 542 -25.55 34.80 -9.99
C LEU A 542 -26.38 35.75 -9.11
N ARG A 543 -27.65 36.00 -9.47
CA ARG A 543 -28.57 36.82 -8.66
C ARG A 543 -29.17 36.08 -7.47
N ARG A 544 -29.19 34.74 -7.47
CA ARG A 544 -29.83 33.92 -6.42
C ARG A 544 -28.93 33.64 -5.21
N ARG A 545 -27.62 33.92 -5.26
CA ARG A 545 -26.66 33.70 -4.16
C ARG A 545 -26.35 34.92 -3.27
N ARG A 546 -27.00 36.07 -3.47
CA ARG A 546 -26.76 37.31 -2.67
C ARG A 546 -27.91 37.75 -1.75
N ARG A 547 -28.89 36.90 -1.49
CA ARG A 547 -30.06 37.28 -0.66
C ARG A 547 -30.44 36.12 0.27
N ASN A 548 -29.76 36.03 1.42
CA ASN A 548 -30.29 35.46 2.68
C ASN A 548 -29.26 35.58 3.82
N SER A 549 -29.46 36.55 4.71
CA SER A 549 -29.02 36.60 6.11
C SER A 549 -30.02 37.51 6.86
N PRO A 550 -30.56 37.12 8.02
CA PRO A 550 -30.29 37.85 9.31
C PRO A 550 -30.42 36.91 10.57
N SER A 551 -29.69 37.04 11.70
CA SER A 551 -29.73 37.94 12.90
C SER A 551 -30.23 37.29 14.24
N ARG A 552 -29.37 37.31 15.28
CA ARG A 552 -29.50 37.67 16.74
C ARG A 552 -30.62 37.16 17.71
N GLN A 553 -30.18 36.87 18.97
CA GLN A 553 -30.77 37.00 20.36
C GLN A 553 -31.23 35.77 21.19
N SER A 554 -30.61 35.49 22.36
CA SER A 554 -31.13 35.69 23.75
C SER A 554 -30.14 35.25 24.87
N PRO A 555 -30.13 35.90 26.05
CA PRO A 555 -29.68 35.31 27.32
C PRO A 555 -30.71 35.51 28.46
N GLU A 556 -30.81 34.56 29.41
CA GLU A 556 -31.53 34.75 30.68
C GLU A 556 -30.74 34.20 31.88
N ASP A 557 -30.85 34.94 32.99
CA ASP A 557 -30.14 34.91 34.27
C ASP A 557 -30.52 33.74 35.22
N VAL A 558 -29.80 33.58 36.36
CA VAL A 558 -30.40 33.47 37.73
C VAL A 558 -29.35 33.18 38.85
N TYR A 559 -29.24 34.16 39.76
CA TYR A 559 -29.14 34.13 41.24
C TYR A 559 -27.83 33.85 42.04
N PHE A 560 -27.53 34.83 42.90
CA PHE A 560 -26.62 34.85 44.06
C PHE A 560 -27.44 34.84 45.37
N SER A 561 -26.99 34.16 46.45
CA SER A 561 -27.08 34.65 47.87
C SER A 561 -26.51 33.71 48.96
N LYS A 562 -25.60 34.30 49.77
CA LYS A 562 -25.26 34.22 51.24
C LYS A 562 -25.71 33.00 52.10
N SER A 563 -24.87 32.33 52.90
CA SER A 563 -24.04 32.66 54.11
C SER A 563 -24.70 32.18 55.42
N ASP A 564 -24.07 31.25 56.17
CA ASP A 564 -23.64 31.54 57.57
C ASP A 564 -22.90 30.40 58.33
N GLN A 565 -21.82 30.83 59.01
CA GLN A 565 -21.30 30.46 60.35
C GLN A 565 -20.65 29.07 60.64
N LEU A 566 -19.31 29.05 60.63
CA LEU A 566 -18.45 28.29 61.56
C LEU A 566 -17.08 29.00 61.69
N LYS A 567 -16.55 29.12 62.92
CA LYS A 567 -15.27 29.80 63.22
C LYS A 567 -14.16 29.27 62.29
N PRO A 568 -13.49 30.13 61.50
CA PRO A 568 -12.56 29.62 60.51
C PRO A 568 -11.26 29.20 61.21
N LEU A 569 -10.82 27.97 60.94
CA LEU A 569 -9.39 27.67 60.84
C LEU A 569 -8.72 28.88 60.15
N LYS A 570 -7.52 29.32 60.55
CA LYS A 570 -6.83 30.41 59.83
C LYS A 570 -6.68 30.02 58.36
N THR A 571 -7.66 30.39 57.54
CA THR A 571 -7.69 30.10 56.12
C THR A 571 -6.86 31.17 55.43
N TYR A 572 -6.14 30.79 54.39
CA TYR A 572 -5.52 31.76 53.49
C TYR A 572 -6.58 32.77 53.02
N VAL A 573 -6.24 34.05 53.06
CA VAL A 573 -7.04 35.14 52.51
C VAL A 573 -6.35 35.64 51.26
N ASP A 574 -7.05 35.60 50.13
CA ASP A 574 -6.49 36.08 48.88
C ASP A 574 -6.28 37.61 48.94
N PRO A 575 -5.05 38.12 48.78
CA PRO A 575 -4.80 39.56 48.78
C PRO A 575 -5.61 40.33 47.74
N HIS A 576 -6.06 39.69 46.67
CA HIS A 576 -6.90 40.33 45.64
C HIS A 576 -8.35 40.57 46.08
N THR A 577 -8.80 40.03 47.22
CA THR A 577 -10.11 40.41 47.79
C THR A 577 -10.08 41.78 48.45
N TYR A 578 -8.92 42.42 48.56
CA TYR A 578 -8.77 43.80 49.03
C TYR A 578 -8.90 44.77 47.85
N GLU A 579 -9.69 45.83 48.02
CA GLU A 579 -9.82 46.91 47.03
C GLU A 579 -8.51 47.68 46.82
N ASP A 580 -7.70 47.82 47.89
CA ASP A 580 -6.35 48.40 47.84
C ASP A 580 -5.28 47.33 48.15
N PRO A 581 -4.42 46.95 47.18
CA PRO A 581 -3.32 46.02 47.37
C PRO A 581 -2.35 46.44 48.50
N ASN A 582 -2.21 47.75 48.76
CA ASN A 582 -1.35 48.24 49.82
C ASN A 582 -1.91 47.88 51.22
N GLN A 583 -3.24 47.71 51.36
CA GLN A 583 -3.87 47.32 52.62
C GLN A 583 -3.58 45.86 52.97
N ALA A 584 -3.62 44.96 51.99
CA ALA A 584 -3.22 43.56 52.17
C ALA A 584 -1.73 43.46 52.56
N MET A 585 -0.87 44.21 51.87
CA MET A 585 0.56 44.28 52.16
C MET A 585 0.82 44.76 53.59
N LEU A 586 0.20 45.85 54.05
CA LEU A 586 0.35 46.35 55.42
C LEU A 586 -0.13 45.36 56.49
N LYS A 587 -1.14 44.55 56.18
CA LYS A 587 -1.72 43.58 57.11
C LYS A 587 -0.87 42.33 57.27
N PHE A 588 -0.26 41.85 56.18
CA PHE A 588 0.40 40.55 56.15
C PHE A 588 1.93 40.61 56.12
N THR A 589 2.54 41.78 55.92
CA THR A 589 3.99 41.92 55.82
C THR A 589 4.56 42.86 56.89
N THR A 590 5.88 42.77 57.12
CA THR A 590 6.60 43.68 58.02
C THR A 590 7.47 44.63 57.19
N GLU A 591 7.33 45.94 57.40
CA GLU A 591 8.15 46.96 56.71
C GLU A 591 9.56 47.01 57.31
N ILE A 592 10.58 46.97 56.45
CA ILE A 592 11.99 47.04 56.81
C ILE A 592 12.56 48.39 56.35
N SER A 593 13.34 49.03 57.22
CA SER A 593 14.08 50.24 56.83
C SER A 593 15.20 49.91 55.84
N PRO A 594 15.35 50.66 54.72
CA PRO A 594 16.42 50.43 53.75
C PRO A 594 17.83 50.44 54.35
N SER A 595 18.06 51.21 55.43
CA SER A 595 19.37 51.27 56.12
C SER A 595 19.71 50.00 56.89
N SER A 596 18.73 49.14 57.18
CA SER A 596 18.92 47.85 57.84
C SER A 596 19.36 46.75 56.87
N ILE A 597 19.33 47.00 55.56
CA ILE A 597 19.60 46.00 54.52
C ILE A 597 20.86 46.41 53.75
N THR A 598 21.80 45.47 53.60
CA THR A 598 22.96 45.63 52.70
C THR A 598 22.87 44.63 51.56
N ARG A 599 22.76 45.12 50.32
CA ARG A 599 22.82 44.28 49.10
C ARG A 599 24.28 43.95 48.80
N GLN A 600 24.54 42.69 48.45
CA GLN A 600 25.86 42.20 48.09
C GLN A 600 25.85 41.77 46.62
N LYS A 601 25.85 40.46 46.35
CA LYS A 601 25.98 39.88 45.01
C LYS A 601 24.62 39.53 44.41
N VAL A 602 24.45 39.73 43.12
CA VAL A 602 23.31 39.21 42.35
C VAL A 602 23.37 37.67 42.30
N ILE A 603 22.30 37.02 42.73
CA ILE A 603 22.15 35.55 42.77
C ILE A 603 21.12 35.01 41.76
N GLY A 604 20.27 35.88 41.21
CA GLY A 604 19.31 35.52 40.17
C GLY A 604 18.65 36.74 39.54
N ALA A 605 17.97 36.53 38.42
CA ALA A 605 17.15 37.54 37.75
C ALA A 605 15.82 36.90 37.35
N GLY A 606 14.71 37.58 37.59
CA GLY A 606 13.36 37.09 37.33
C GLY A 606 12.46 38.15 36.70
N GLU A 607 11.16 37.85 36.60
CA GLU A 607 10.15 38.69 35.92
C GLU A 607 10.09 40.14 36.44
N PHE A 608 10.24 40.30 37.76
CA PHE A 608 10.15 41.58 38.45
C PHE A 608 11.48 42.34 38.55
N GLY A 609 12.63 41.65 38.44
CA GLY A 609 13.95 42.25 38.59
C GLY A 609 14.99 41.29 39.14
N GLU A 610 16.06 41.85 39.71
CA GLU A 610 17.21 41.10 40.22
C GLU A 610 17.01 40.66 41.67
N VAL A 611 17.51 39.47 41.98
CA VAL A 611 17.60 38.91 43.33
C VAL A 611 19.04 39.00 43.80
N TYR A 612 19.25 39.63 44.95
CA TYR A 612 20.55 39.81 45.57
C TYR A 612 20.68 38.95 46.82
N LYS A 613 21.85 38.39 47.06
CA LYS A 613 22.27 38.01 48.41
C LYS A 613 22.57 39.30 49.18
N GLY A 614 22.17 39.35 50.45
CA GLY A 614 22.48 40.48 51.32
C GLY A 614 22.46 40.12 52.79
N THR A 615 22.60 41.14 53.64
CA THR A 615 22.50 41.02 55.09
C THR A 615 21.41 41.94 55.63
N LEU A 616 20.62 41.43 56.57
CA LEU A 616 19.62 42.18 57.31
C LEU A 616 20.10 42.35 58.76
N LYS A 617 20.17 43.60 59.22
CA LYS A 617 20.47 43.94 60.62
C LYS A 617 19.20 43.80 61.47
N GLN A 618 19.14 42.77 62.29
CA GLN A 618 18.12 42.57 63.31
C GLN A 618 18.76 42.79 64.70
N GLY A 619 18.65 44.02 65.22
CA GLY A 619 19.32 44.42 66.46
C GLY A 619 20.86 44.40 66.31
N LYS A 620 21.55 43.55 67.08
CA LYS A 620 23.01 43.36 66.99
C LYS A 620 23.44 42.23 66.04
N LYS A 621 22.50 41.44 65.50
CA LYS A 621 22.81 40.26 64.67
C LYS A 621 22.61 40.61 63.19
N GLU A 622 23.57 40.20 62.36
CA GLU A 622 23.41 40.21 60.91
C GLU A 622 22.95 38.83 60.44
N VAL A 623 21.85 38.79 59.69
CA VAL A 623 21.24 37.57 59.15
C VAL A 623 21.37 37.58 57.62
N PRO A 624 21.82 36.50 56.98
CA PRO A 624 21.86 36.42 55.52
C PRO A 624 20.44 36.34 54.93
N VAL A 625 20.17 37.17 53.93
CA VAL A 625 18.85 37.29 53.29
C VAL A 625 18.95 37.30 51.76
N ALA A 626 17.87 36.87 51.11
CA ALA A 626 17.66 37.06 49.67
C ALA A 626 16.73 38.27 49.45
N ILE A 627 17.18 39.22 48.64
CA ILE A 627 16.51 40.52 48.41
C ILE A 627 16.09 40.57 46.95
N LYS A 628 14.81 40.37 46.68
CA LYS A 628 14.20 40.54 45.35
C LYS A 628 13.86 42.01 45.17
N THR A 629 14.32 42.64 44.10
CA THR A 629 14.08 44.06 43.82
C THR A 629 13.17 44.23 42.60
N LEU A 630 12.29 45.23 42.64
CA LEU A 630 11.45 45.60 41.50
C LEU A 630 12.19 46.57 40.57
N LYS A 631 12.32 46.22 39.28
CA LYS A 631 13.06 46.98 38.26
C LYS A 631 12.52 48.40 38.06
N VAL A 632 13.40 49.33 37.68
CA VAL A 632 12.98 50.70 37.33
C VAL A 632 12.11 50.67 36.05
N GLY A 633 11.01 51.44 36.04
CA GLY A 633 10.07 51.48 34.90
C GLY A 633 8.99 50.37 34.88
N TYR A 634 8.70 49.76 36.03
CA TYR A 634 7.63 48.75 36.16
C TYR A 634 6.22 49.33 35.88
N THR A 635 5.29 48.48 35.44
CA THR A 635 3.87 48.83 35.32
C THR A 635 3.15 48.71 36.67
N GLU A 636 2.03 49.42 36.84
CA GLU A 636 1.26 49.32 38.09
C GLU A 636 0.81 47.88 38.39
N LYS A 637 0.43 47.13 37.36
CA LYS A 637 0.15 45.68 37.47
C LYS A 637 1.36 44.89 38.00
N GLN A 638 2.57 45.16 37.50
CA GLN A 638 3.79 44.51 38.00
C GLN A 638 4.09 44.89 39.46
N ARG A 639 3.77 46.12 39.88
CA ARG A 639 3.88 46.53 41.29
C ARG A 639 2.91 45.75 42.17
N VAL A 640 1.65 45.66 41.74
CA VAL A 640 0.60 44.94 42.47
C VAL A 640 0.92 43.45 42.56
N ASP A 641 1.30 42.80 41.45
CA ASP A 641 1.70 41.39 41.43
C ASP A 641 2.90 41.14 42.37
N PHE A 642 3.90 42.04 42.36
CA PHE A 642 5.07 41.97 43.25
C PHE A 642 4.69 42.07 44.74
N LEU A 643 3.83 43.03 45.11
CA LEU A 643 3.37 43.19 46.49
C LEU A 643 2.41 42.08 46.92
N SER A 644 1.62 41.54 46.00
CA SER A 644 0.72 40.41 46.23
C SER A 644 1.51 39.16 46.58
N GLU A 645 2.61 38.86 45.86
CA GLU A 645 3.52 37.76 46.19
C GLU A 645 4.03 37.85 47.64
N ALA A 646 4.45 39.04 48.07
CA ALA A 646 4.88 39.27 49.46
C ALA A 646 3.73 39.08 50.47
N SER A 647 2.53 39.56 50.13
CA SER A 647 1.34 39.45 50.98
C SER A 647 0.87 38.00 51.15
N ILE A 648 1.07 37.15 50.13
CA ILE A 648 0.81 35.71 50.20
C ILE A 648 1.84 35.06 51.13
N MET A 649 3.15 35.30 50.89
CA MET A 649 4.21 34.73 51.72
C MET A 649 4.08 35.12 53.20
N GLY A 650 3.68 36.36 53.48
CA GLY A 650 3.50 36.87 54.83
C GLY A 650 2.41 36.15 55.66
N GLN A 651 1.50 35.42 55.00
CA GLN A 651 0.47 34.62 55.68
C GLN A 651 0.96 33.22 56.10
N PHE A 652 2.11 32.78 55.60
CA PHE A 652 2.61 31.43 55.80
C PHE A 652 3.76 31.38 56.81
N CYS A 653 3.68 30.44 57.75
CA CYS A 653 4.73 30.18 58.73
C CYS A 653 4.87 28.67 58.94
N HIS A 654 5.83 28.07 58.25
CA HIS A 654 6.13 26.64 58.35
C HIS A 654 7.60 26.38 58.01
N HIS A 655 8.20 25.35 58.63
CA HIS A 655 9.62 25.04 58.48
C HIS A 655 10.04 24.77 57.01
N ASN A 656 9.15 24.16 56.22
CA ASN A 656 9.36 23.82 54.81
C ASN A 656 8.69 24.77 53.81
N ILE A 657 8.35 25.99 54.24
CA ILE A 657 7.89 27.08 53.36
C ILE A 657 8.89 28.23 53.48
N ILE A 658 9.22 28.89 52.36
CA ILE A 658 10.15 30.02 52.39
C ILE A 658 9.59 31.15 53.27
N ARG A 659 10.40 31.63 54.21
CA ARG A 659 9.98 32.66 55.15
C ARG A 659 10.26 34.05 54.61
N LEU A 660 9.23 34.91 54.67
CA LEU A 660 9.35 36.35 54.47
C LEU A 660 9.94 36.99 55.74
N GLU A 661 11.04 37.72 55.60
CA GLU A 661 11.59 38.57 56.66
C GLU A 661 10.89 39.93 56.70
N GLY A 662 10.51 40.44 55.53
CA GLY A 662 9.76 41.69 55.38
C GLY A 662 9.89 42.27 53.99
N VAL A 663 9.39 43.50 53.84
CA VAL A 663 9.38 44.23 52.58
C VAL A 663 9.93 45.64 52.75
N VAL A 664 10.40 46.23 51.66
CA VAL A 664 10.64 47.67 51.56
C VAL A 664 9.60 48.19 50.58
N SER A 665 8.52 48.76 51.09
CA SER A 665 7.41 49.25 50.26
C SER A 665 7.25 50.76 50.27
N LYS A 666 7.83 51.46 51.27
CA LYS A 666 7.75 52.92 51.38
C LYS A 666 8.83 53.66 50.59
N HIS A 667 9.90 52.96 50.20
CA HIS A 667 11.05 53.53 49.49
C HIS A 667 11.36 52.76 48.21
N LYS A 668 11.89 53.47 47.20
CA LYS A 668 12.36 52.85 45.96
C LYS A 668 13.85 52.49 46.06
N PRO A 669 14.30 51.36 45.46
CA PRO A 669 13.45 50.37 44.77
C PRO A 669 12.66 49.51 45.77
N PHE A 670 11.47 49.05 45.36
CA PHE A 670 10.66 48.13 46.17
C PHE A 670 11.41 46.82 46.35
N MET A 671 11.38 46.24 47.57
CA MET A 671 12.10 45.01 47.87
C MET A 671 11.26 44.00 48.64
N ILE A 672 11.44 42.72 48.33
CA ILE A 672 10.95 41.59 49.14
C ILE A 672 12.17 40.89 49.72
N VAL A 673 12.20 40.76 51.04
CA VAL A 673 13.32 40.18 51.78
C VAL A 673 12.89 38.84 52.35
N THR A 674 13.55 37.77 51.92
CA THR A 674 13.31 36.39 52.38
C THR A 674 14.56 35.81 53.01
N GLU A 675 14.43 34.70 53.73
CA GLU A 675 15.60 33.96 54.20
C GLU A 675 16.50 33.52 53.02
N TYR A 676 17.81 33.54 53.22
CA TYR A 676 18.76 33.10 52.19
C TYR A 676 18.90 31.57 52.19
N MET A 677 18.82 30.98 51.00
CA MET A 677 18.94 29.54 50.77
C MET A 677 20.23 29.27 49.99
N GLU A 678 21.26 28.76 50.68
CA GLU A 678 22.64 28.76 50.18
C GLU A 678 22.85 27.91 48.93
N ASN A 679 22.08 26.83 48.79
CA ASN A 679 22.18 25.89 47.67
C ASN A 679 21.24 26.24 46.50
N GLY A 680 20.46 27.32 46.62
CA GLY A 680 19.58 27.79 45.54
C GLY A 680 18.44 26.81 45.23
N ALA A 681 18.03 26.78 43.96
CA ALA A 681 16.93 25.94 43.48
C ALA A 681 17.32 24.45 43.40
N LEU A 682 16.40 23.58 43.80
CA LEU A 682 16.62 22.15 43.96
C LEU A 682 16.97 21.45 42.65
N ASP A 683 16.35 21.82 41.53
CA ASP A 683 16.62 21.22 40.21
C ASP A 683 18.08 21.41 39.77
N LYS A 684 18.63 22.62 39.95
CA LYS A 684 20.01 22.94 39.64
C LYS A 684 20.95 22.30 40.65
N PHE A 685 20.61 22.36 41.93
CA PHE A 685 21.39 21.75 43.00
C PHE A 685 21.57 20.24 42.82
N LEU A 686 20.50 19.53 42.47
CA LEU A 686 20.55 18.08 42.21
C LEU A 686 21.43 17.75 41.01
N ARG A 687 21.31 18.49 39.89
CA ARG A 687 22.14 18.29 38.70
C ARG A 687 23.63 18.51 38.97
N GLU A 688 23.97 19.49 39.80
CA GLU A 688 25.36 19.76 40.21
C GLU A 688 25.93 18.69 41.17
N LYS A 689 25.05 17.92 41.81
CA LYS A 689 25.36 16.91 42.83
C LYS A 689 24.92 15.50 42.41
N ASP A 690 24.85 15.26 41.10
CA ASP A 690 24.37 13.99 40.53
C ASP A 690 25.09 12.78 41.15
N GLY A 691 24.31 11.81 41.62
CA GLY A 691 24.78 10.58 42.29
C GLY A 691 25.44 10.77 43.67
N GLN A 692 25.50 11.98 44.24
CA GLN A 692 26.22 12.23 45.50
C GLN A 692 25.37 12.03 46.76
N PHE A 693 24.06 11.84 46.63
CA PHE A 693 23.15 11.66 47.75
C PHE A 693 22.73 10.20 47.91
N CYS A 694 22.67 9.73 49.15
CA CYS A 694 22.03 8.44 49.40
C CYS A 694 20.51 8.59 49.28
N VAL A 695 19.84 7.50 48.93
CA VAL A 695 18.38 7.46 48.73
C VAL A 695 17.61 8.05 49.92
N ILE A 696 18.04 7.77 51.15
CA ILE A 696 17.39 8.28 52.37
C ILE A 696 17.47 9.82 52.47
N GLN A 697 18.54 10.45 51.99
CA GLN A 697 18.64 11.92 51.92
C GLN A 697 17.64 12.48 50.90
N LEU A 698 17.51 11.85 49.73
CA LEU A 698 16.52 12.23 48.71
C LEU A 698 15.08 12.08 49.24
N VAL A 699 14.77 10.98 49.93
CA VAL A 699 13.48 10.80 50.62
C VAL A 699 13.26 11.86 51.70
N GLY A 700 14.31 12.25 52.43
CA GLY A 700 14.27 13.36 53.39
C GLY A 700 13.90 14.70 52.75
N MET A 701 14.49 15.02 51.59
CA MET A 701 14.13 16.20 50.79
C MET A 701 12.66 16.16 50.37
N LEU A 702 12.19 15.03 49.82
CA LEU A 702 10.80 14.82 49.41
C LEU A 702 9.82 14.97 50.57
N ARG A 703 10.17 14.43 51.74
CA ARG A 703 9.37 14.54 52.96
C ARG A 703 9.24 16.00 53.40
N GLY A 704 10.32 16.78 53.34
CA GLY A 704 10.29 18.22 53.63
C GLY A 704 9.31 18.97 52.71
N ILE A 705 9.40 18.73 51.40
CA ILE A 705 8.50 19.34 50.41
C ILE A 705 7.04 18.96 50.68
N ALA A 706 6.76 17.67 50.93
CA ALA A 706 5.41 17.20 51.26
C ALA A 706 4.85 17.84 52.54
N ALA A 707 5.69 18.07 53.56
CA ALA A 707 5.28 18.74 54.79
C ALA A 707 4.89 20.21 54.54
N GLY A 708 5.63 20.92 53.68
CA GLY A 708 5.26 22.26 53.22
C GLY A 708 3.92 22.27 52.48
N MET A 709 3.75 21.35 51.52
CA MET A 709 2.51 21.26 50.75
C MET A 709 1.30 20.80 51.57
N LYS A 710 1.49 19.95 52.58
CA LYS A 710 0.47 19.61 53.59
C LYS A 710 0.00 20.86 54.33
N TYR A 711 0.94 21.72 54.75
CA TYR A 711 0.61 22.97 55.42
C TYR A 711 -0.20 23.90 54.51
N LEU A 712 0.22 24.10 53.25
CA LEU A 712 -0.52 24.93 52.29
C LEU A 712 -1.93 24.39 52.01
N ALA A 713 -2.07 23.08 51.83
CA ALA A 713 -3.38 22.44 51.64
C ALA A 713 -4.29 22.66 52.85
N ASN A 714 -3.77 22.59 54.07
CA ASN A 714 -4.54 22.89 55.30
C ASN A 714 -4.93 24.37 55.43
N MET A 715 -4.14 25.27 54.83
CA MET A 715 -4.49 26.69 54.70
C MET A 715 -5.50 26.94 53.56
N ASN A 716 -5.98 25.89 52.87
CA ASN A 716 -6.77 25.94 51.64
C ASN A 716 -6.10 26.72 50.50
N TYR A 717 -4.76 26.70 50.47
CA TYR A 717 -3.98 27.30 49.40
C TYR A 717 -3.54 26.24 48.38
N VAL A 718 -3.67 26.58 47.10
CA VAL A 718 -3.22 25.75 45.96
C VAL A 718 -2.05 26.46 45.30
N HIS A 719 -0.91 25.79 45.21
CA HIS A 719 0.35 26.35 44.71
C HIS A 719 0.35 26.55 43.19
N ARG A 720 -0.22 25.59 42.43
CA ARG A 720 -0.40 25.62 40.97
C ARG A 720 0.86 25.53 40.11
N ASP A 721 2.03 25.86 40.66
CA ASP A 721 3.33 25.68 40.00
C ASP A 721 4.35 24.97 40.91
N LEU A 722 3.99 23.80 41.42
CA LEU A 722 4.92 23.00 42.20
C LEU A 722 5.88 22.25 41.26
N ALA A 723 7.15 22.61 41.30
CA ALA A 723 8.23 22.01 40.52
C ALA A 723 9.55 22.13 41.27
N ALA A 724 10.55 21.29 40.97
CA ALA A 724 11.84 21.32 41.66
C ALA A 724 12.55 22.70 41.55
N ARG A 725 12.37 23.42 40.45
CA ARG A 725 12.88 24.81 40.28
C ARG A 725 12.31 25.84 41.27
N ASN A 726 11.14 25.55 41.85
CA ASN A 726 10.45 26.39 42.83
C ASN A 726 10.66 25.88 44.27
N ILE A 727 11.54 24.89 44.46
CA ILE A 727 11.98 24.43 45.78
C ILE A 727 13.38 24.96 46.02
N LEU A 728 13.58 25.65 47.15
CA LEU A 728 14.90 26.14 47.55
C LEU A 728 15.52 25.23 48.61
N VAL A 729 16.85 25.13 48.60
CA VAL A 729 17.62 24.25 49.48
C VAL A 729 18.63 25.05 50.29
N ASN A 730 18.68 24.84 51.61
CA ASN A 730 19.68 25.47 52.47
C ASN A 730 20.91 24.57 52.66
N SER A 731 21.91 25.09 53.37
CA SER A 731 23.15 24.38 53.72
C SER A 731 22.97 23.03 54.44
N ASN A 732 21.85 22.85 55.15
CA ASN A 732 21.49 21.61 55.86
C ASN A 732 20.59 20.67 55.04
N LEU A 733 20.49 20.86 53.71
CA LEU A 733 19.63 20.09 52.79
C LEU A 733 18.13 20.19 53.09
N VAL A 734 17.69 21.21 53.83
CA VAL A 734 16.26 21.46 54.08
C VAL A 734 15.65 22.10 52.84
N CYS A 735 14.69 21.40 52.25
CA CYS A 735 13.88 21.90 51.14
C CYS A 735 12.72 22.77 51.63
N LYS A 736 12.55 23.93 51.00
CA LYS A 736 11.44 24.86 51.25
C LYS A 736 10.71 25.21 49.96
N VAL A 737 9.39 25.11 49.99
CA VAL A 737 8.53 25.52 48.87
C VAL A 737 8.53 27.05 48.77
N SER A 738 8.66 27.56 47.55
CA SER A 738 8.75 28.98 47.21
C SER A 738 8.01 29.29 45.91
N ASP A 739 8.01 30.57 45.51
CA ASP A 739 7.41 31.09 44.28
C ASP A 739 5.87 30.96 44.20
N PHE A 740 5.20 31.92 44.82
CA PHE A 740 3.74 32.00 44.95
C PHE A 740 3.08 32.91 43.89
N GLY A 741 3.81 33.31 42.85
CA GLY A 741 3.39 34.35 41.89
C GLY A 741 2.27 33.97 40.90
N LEU A 742 1.85 32.70 40.87
CA LEU A 742 0.87 32.18 39.90
C LEU A 742 -0.53 31.91 40.48
N SER A 743 -0.83 32.37 41.69
CA SER A 743 -2.09 32.08 42.40
C SER A 743 -3.36 32.75 41.85
N ARG A 744 -3.34 33.28 40.62
CA ARG A 744 -4.38 34.15 40.03
C ARG A 744 -5.78 33.54 40.03
N VAL A 745 -6.77 34.24 40.57
CA VAL A 745 -8.19 33.86 40.57
C VAL A 745 -8.74 33.79 39.13
N LEU A 746 -9.64 32.84 38.92
CA LEU A 746 -10.39 32.63 37.67
C LEU A 746 -11.49 33.70 37.60
N GLU A 747 -11.44 34.57 36.58
CA GLU A 747 -12.60 35.38 36.17
C GLU A 747 -13.31 34.67 35.02
N ASP A 748 -14.64 34.55 35.14
CA ASP A 748 -15.54 33.90 34.19
C ASP A 748 -15.75 34.82 32.97
N ASP A 749 -15.12 34.50 31.84
CA ASP A 749 -15.52 35.03 30.52
C ASP A 749 -15.54 33.89 29.48
N PRO A 750 -16.73 33.47 28.99
CA PRO A 750 -16.92 32.27 28.20
C PRO A 750 -16.69 32.43 26.68
N GLU A 751 -15.86 33.37 26.21
CA GLU A 751 -15.67 33.58 24.76
C GLU A 751 -14.23 33.92 24.31
N ALA A 752 -13.22 33.11 24.65
CA ALA A 752 -11.91 33.18 23.98
C ALA A 752 -11.16 31.85 23.90
N THR A 753 -11.18 31.26 22.71
CA THR A 753 -10.47 30.03 22.34
C THR A 753 -8.96 30.29 22.17
N TYR A 754 -8.13 29.58 22.94
CA TYR A 754 -6.68 29.33 22.73
C TYR A 754 -5.62 30.43 22.90
N THR A 755 -5.92 31.54 23.58
CA THR A 755 -4.91 32.25 24.40
C THR A 755 -5.52 32.55 25.74
N THR A 756 -5.00 31.97 26.80
CA THR A 756 -5.69 32.04 28.08
C THR A 756 -5.42 33.35 28.83
N SER A 757 -6.48 34.11 29.04
CA SER A 757 -6.68 35.07 30.13
C SER A 757 -6.29 34.40 31.47
N GLY A 758 -5.07 34.64 31.97
CA GLY A 758 -4.61 34.09 33.26
C GLY A 758 -3.13 33.67 33.39
N GLY A 759 -2.31 33.73 32.34
CA GLY A 759 -0.87 33.42 32.42
C GLY A 759 -0.47 32.02 31.92
N LYS A 760 0.85 31.78 31.82
CA LYS A 760 1.44 30.55 31.24
C LYS A 760 1.28 29.36 32.21
N ILE A 761 0.68 28.26 31.76
CA ILE A 761 0.58 27.01 32.53
C ILE A 761 1.84 26.15 32.33
N PRO A 762 2.48 25.63 33.40
CA PRO A 762 3.66 24.76 33.33
C PRO A 762 3.25 23.32 32.98
N ILE A 763 2.94 23.07 31.71
CA ILE A 763 2.30 21.85 31.20
C ILE A 763 2.88 20.53 31.75
N ARG A 764 4.20 20.39 31.84
CA ARG A 764 4.86 19.13 32.27
C ARG A 764 4.64 18.74 33.73
N TRP A 765 4.32 19.71 34.58
CA TRP A 765 4.05 19.47 36.00
C TRP A 765 2.55 19.49 36.29
N THR A 766 1.73 19.96 35.35
CA THR A 766 0.32 20.23 35.60
C THR A 766 -0.54 18.97 35.43
N ALA A 767 -1.49 18.77 36.33
CA ALA A 767 -2.45 17.67 36.28
C ALA A 767 -3.38 17.75 35.05
N PRO A 768 -3.87 16.61 34.51
CA PRO A 768 -4.71 16.59 33.31
C PRO A 768 -5.99 17.43 33.46
N GLU A 769 -6.62 17.43 34.63
CA GLU A 769 -7.82 18.23 34.89
C GLU A 769 -7.54 19.75 34.95
N ALA A 770 -6.33 20.14 35.36
CA ALA A 770 -5.90 21.53 35.40
C ALA A 770 -5.45 22.03 34.01
N ILE A 771 -4.89 21.15 33.18
CA ILE A 771 -4.61 21.42 31.76
C ILE A 771 -5.92 21.60 30.99
N SER A 772 -6.81 20.61 31.06
CA SER A 772 -8.01 20.54 30.20
C SER A 772 -9.13 21.47 30.64
N TYR A 773 -9.32 21.64 31.95
CA TYR A 773 -10.48 22.36 32.50
C TYR A 773 -10.10 23.51 33.43
N ARG A 774 -8.80 23.82 33.58
CA ARG A 774 -8.29 24.85 34.51
C ARG A 774 -8.75 24.68 35.96
N LYS A 775 -9.06 23.45 36.37
CA LYS A 775 -9.50 23.11 37.72
C LYS A 775 -8.30 22.82 38.62
N PHE A 776 -7.75 23.86 39.25
CA PHE A 776 -6.67 23.74 40.23
C PHE A 776 -7.22 23.41 41.62
N THR A 777 -6.67 22.39 42.26
CA THR A 777 -7.04 21.92 43.60
C THR A 777 -5.81 21.38 44.33
N SER A 778 -5.92 21.11 45.63
CA SER A 778 -4.83 20.41 46.35
C SER A 778 -4.47 19.06 45.70
N ALA A 779 -5.42 18.40 45.02
CA ALA A 779 -5.15 17.16 44.29
C ALA A 779 -4.37 17.37 42.97
N SER A 780 -4.47 18.54 42.34
CA SER A 780 -3.62 18.87 41.18
C SER A 780 -2.18 19.20 41.62
N ASP A 781 -2.02 19.78 42.81
CA ASP A 781 -0.70 19.94 43.42
C ASP A 781 -0.08 18.59 43.81
N VAL A 782 -0.88 17.59 44.21
CA VAL A 782 -0.39 16.21 44.45
C VAL A 782 0.18 15.59 43.17
N TRP A 783 -0.45 15.79 42.01
CA TRP A 783 0.10 15.36 40.73
C TRP A 783 1.46 16.03 40.46
N SER A 784 1.51 17.34 40.65
CA SER A 784 2.74 18.15 40.49
C SER A 784 3.84 17.66 41.43
N TYR A 785 3.48 17.32 42.67
CA TYR A 785 4.37 16.70 43.64
C TYR A 785 4.92 15.35 43.18
N GLY A 786 4.10 14.51 42.52
CA GLY A 786 4.59 13.28 41.88
C GLY A 786 5.67 13.54 40.83
N ILE A 787 5.53 14.61 40.03
CA ILE A 787 6.57 15.03 39.08
C ILE A 787 7.83 15.52 39.82
N VAL A 788 7.69 16.28 40.91
CA VAL A 788 8.83 16.66 41.77
C VAL A 788 9.53 15.45 42.36
N MET A 789 8.79 14.42 42.79
CA MET A 789 9.38 13.17 43.26
C MET A 789 10.25 12.52 42.17
N TRP A 790 9.78 12.53 40.93
CA TRP A 790 10.53 12.05 39.78
C TRP A 790 11.76 12.90 39.50
N GLU A 791 11.65 14.23 39.53
CA GLU A 791 12.78 15.16 39.38
C GLU A 791 13.86 14.92 40.45
N VAL A 792 13.47 14.71 41.72
CA VAL A 792 14.43 14.44 42.80
C VAL A 792 15.14 13.12 42.60
N MET A 793 14.40 12.05 42.27
CA MET A 793 15.00 10.72 42.07
C MET A 793 15.78 10.59 40.76
N SER A 794 15.57 11.49 39.80
CA SER A 794 16.33 11.59 38.55
C SER A 794 17.39 12.70 38.58
N TYR A 795 17.70 13.25 39.75
CA TYR A 795 18.70 14.30 39.93
C TYR A 795 18.48 15.55 39.05
N GLY A 796 17.23 15.95 38.87
CA GLY A 796 16.83 17.17 38.17
C GLY A 796 16.77 17.02 36.64
N GLU A 797 16.57 15.80 36.14
CA GLU A 797 16.22 15.61 34.72
C GLU A 797 14.93 16.33 34.35
N ARG A 798 14.81 16.70 33.08
CA ARG A 798 13.63 17.39 32.55
C ARG A 798 12.45 16.41 32.42
N PRO A 799 11.30 16.63 33.10
CA PRO A 799 10.14 15.77 32.97
C PRO A 799 9.66 15.67 31.52
N TYR A 800 9.39 14.45 31.05
CA TYR A 800 9.00 14.14 29.67
C TYR A 800 10.04 14.55 28.61
N TRP A 801 11.30 14.76 29.02
CA TRP A 801 12.45 15.03 28.15
C TRP A 801 12.16 16.15 27.13
N GLU A 802 12.39 15.90 25.84
CA GLU A 802 12.25 16.87 24.76
C GLU A 802 10.88 16.88 24.09
N LEU A 803 9.89 16.11 24.58
CA LEU A 803 8.52 16.16 24.05
C LEU A 803 7.98 17.59 24.10
N SER A 804 7.37 18.08 23.03
CA SER A 804 6.68 19.37 23.04
C SER A 804 5.54 19.39 24.06
N ASN A 805 5.10 20.58 24.50
CA ASN A 805 3.98 20.67 25.42
C ASN A 805 2.71 20.00 24.88
N HIS A 806 2.48 20.03 23.56
CA HIS A 806 1.36 19.36 22.91
C HIS A 806 1.46 17.83 23.01
N GLU A 807 2.65 17.28 22.75
CA GLU A 807 2.89 15.84 22.88
C GLU A 807 2.78 15.36 24.33
N VAL A 808 3.24 16.16 25.29
CA VAL A 808 3.08 15.85 26.72
C VAL A 808 1.60 15.78 27.10
N MET A 809 0.78 16.75 26.68
CA MET A 809 -0.66 16.73 26.93
C MET A 809 -1.33 15.49 26.34
N LYS A 810 -0.98 15.15 25.10
CA LYS A 810 -1.48 13.94 24.43
C LYS A 810 -1.08 12.67 25.19
N ALA A 811 0.21 12.52 25.52
CA ALA A 811 0.73 11.36 26.23
C ALA A 811 0.05 11.16 27.60
N ILE A 812 -0.11 12.23 28.37
CA ILE A 812 -0.79 12.18 29.68
C ILE A 812 -2.23 11.69 29.53
N ASN A 813 -2.97 12.22 28.55
CA ASN A 813 -4.36 11.84 28.28
C ASN A 813 -4.49 10.39 27.76
N GLU A 814 -3.48 9.88 27.06
CA GLU A 814 -3.40 8.50 26.61
C GLU A 814 -2.97 7.51 27.71
N GLY A 815 -2.71 8.02 28.93
CA GLY A 815 -2.37 7.22 30.10
C GLY A 815 -0.87 7.04 30.33
N PHE A 816 -0.01 7.67 29.52
CA PHE A 816 1.43 7.63 29.73
C PHE A 816 1.83 8.33 31.04
N ARG A 817 2.73 7.70 31.78
CA ARG A 817 3.34 8.20 33.02
C ARG A 817 4.85 8.06 32.93
N LEU A 818 5.58 8.89 33.66
CA LEU A 818 7.04 8.86 33.64
C LEU A 818 7.55 7.51 34.20
N PRO A 819 8.53 6.88 33.55
CA PRO A 819 9.12 5.63 34.04
C PRO A 819 9.91 5.87 35.34
N ALA A 820 10.18 4.81 36.10
CA ALA A 820 10.99 4.90 37.31
C ALA A 820 12.41 5.42 36.99
N PRO A 821 12.92 6.43 37.73
CA PRO A 821 14.32 6.84 37.63
C PRO A 821 15.28 5.70 38.02
N LEU A 822 16.52 5.78 37.56
CA LEU A 822 17.53 4.79 37.87
C LEU A 822 17.77 4.70 39.39
N ASP A 823 17.91 3.47 39.89
CA ASP A 823 18.14 3.17 41.32
C ASP A 823 17.05 3.73 42.26
N CYS A 824 15.87 4.05 41.72
CA CYS A 824 14.73 4.51 42.49
C CYS A 824 14.13 3.34 43.28
N PRO A 825 13.88 3.45 44.59
CA PRO A 825 13.20 2.42 45.37
C PRO A 825 11.76 2.20 44.94
N SER A 826 11.30 0.95 44.99
CA SER A 826 9.96 0.52 44.55
C SER A 826 8.88 1.26 45.31
N ALA A 827 9.03 1.38 46.62
CA ALA A 827 8.07 2.08 47.47
C ALA A 827 7.91 3.56 47.11
N VAL A 828 8.98 4.23 46.66
CA VAL A 828 8.93 5.63 46.25
C VAL A 828 8.26 5.76 44.90
N TYR A 829 8.60 4.91 43.92
CA TYR A 829 7.98 4.94 42.59
C TYR A 829 6.48 4.61 42.64
N GLN A 830 6.07 3.64 43.48
CA GLN A 830 4.66 3.35 43.71
C GLN A 830 3.89 4.56 44.26
N LEU A 831 4.51 5.34 45.16
CA LEU A 831 3.92 6.59 45.62
C LEU A 831 3.81 7.64 44.51
N MET A 832 4.79 7.73 43.59
CA MET A 832 4.66 8.58 42.39
C MET A 832 3.46 8.18 41.53
N MET A 833 3.29 6.88 41.29
CA MET A 833 2.16 6.34 40.52
C MET A 833 0.80 6.58 41.18
N GLN A 834 0.74 6.58 42.52
CA GLN A 834 -0.45 6.99 43.27
C GLN A 834 -0.74 8.50 43.11
N CYS A 835 0.28 9.35 43.07
CA CYS A 835 0.14 10.77 42.79
C CYS A 835 -0.37 11.05 41.36
N TRP A 836 -0.05 10.18 40.39
CA TRP A 836 -0.44 10.35 38.98
C TRP A 836 -1.70 9.59 38.56
N GLN A 837 -2.57 9.23 39.51
CA GLN A 837 -3.89 8.69 39.18
C GLN A 837 -4.68 9.68 38.32
N GLN A 838 -5.32 9.17 37.26
CA GLN A 838 -6.10 10.01 36.33
C GLN A 838 -7.25 10.71 37.07
N GLU A 839 -7.99 9.96 37.88
CA GLU A 839 -9.05 10.50 38.73
C GLU A 839 -8.46 11.22 39.94
N ARG A 840 -8.72 12.53 40.07
CA ARG A 840 -8.24 13.37 41.18
C ARG A 840 -8.59 12.84 42.57
N ALA A 841 -9.73 12.16 42.70
CA ALA A 841 -10.23 11.63 43.98
C ALA A 841 -9.47 10.38 44.46
N ARG A 842 -8.75 9.69 43.56
CA ARG A 842 -7.93 8.51 43.91
C ARG A 842 -6.51 8.86 44.32
N ARG A 843 -6.10 10.12 44.18
CA ARG A 843 -4.77 10.59 44.58
C ARG A 843 -4.71 10.71 46.11
N PRO A 844 -3.58 10.34 46.74
CA PRO A 844 -3.42 10.49 48.18
C PRO A 844 -3.45 11.97 48.58
N LYS A 845 -3.89 12.29 49.80
CA LYS A 845 -3.75 13.65 50.33
C LYS A 845 -2.31 13.87 50.79
N PHE A 846 -1.85 15.12 50.86
CA PHE A 846 -0.50 15.41 51.38
C PHE A 846 -0.26 14.89 52.81
N ALA A 847 -1.31 14.79 53.64
CA ALA A 847 -1.20 14.16 54.95
C ALA A 847 -0.81 12.66 54.87
N ASP A 848 -1.37 11.94 53.90
CA ASP A 848 -1.08 10.53 53.64
C ASP A 848 0.34 10.37 53.08
N ILE A 849 0.73 11.23 52.13
CA ILE A 849 2.07 11.27 51.54
C ILE A 849 3.15 11.46 52.63
N VAL A 850 2.98 12.43 53.53
CA VAL A 850 3.91 12.67 54.64
C VAL A 850 3.99 11.43 55.54
N SER A 851 2.86 10.79 55.85
CA SER A 851 2.83 9.57 56.66
C SER A 851 3.58 8.41 56.00
N ILE A 852 3.42 8.23 54.68
CA ILE A 852 4.14 7.21 53.90
C ILE A 852 5.65 7.49 53.92
N LEU A 853 6.07 8.73 53.65
CA LEU A 853 7.49 9.09 53.63
C LEU A 853 8.13 8.99 55.04
N ASP A 854 7.41 9.37 56.10
CA ASP A 854 7.87 9.19 57.47
C ASP A 854 8.10 7.70 57.82
N LYS A 855 7.23 6.80 57.31
CA LYS A 855 7.44 5.35 57.47
C LYS A 855 8.67 4.86 56.71
N LEU A 856 8.86 5.31 55.47
CA LEU A 856 10.04 4.96 54.66
C LEU A 856 11.35 5.45 55.29
N VAL A 857 11.34 6.64 55.90
CA VAL A 857 12.52 7.19 56.60
C VAL A 857 12.85 6.39 57.87
N ARG A 858 11.83 5.93 58.60
CA ARG A 858 12.01 5.12 59.84
C ARG A 858 12.37 3.66 59.56
N ALA A 859 12.11 3.15 58.36
CA ALA A 859 12.41 1.78 57.96
C ALA A 859 13.28 1.75 56.68
N PRO A 860 14.59 2.07 56.76
CA PRO A 860 15.47 2.16 55.59
C PRO A 860 15.54 0.87 54.76
N ASP A 861 15.30 -0.30 55.37
CA ASP A 861 15.25 -1.57 54.66
C ASP A 861 14.16 -1.61 53.57
N SER A 862 13.05 -0.89 53.76
CA SER A 862 11.98 -0.76 52.76
C SER A 862 12.42 -0.02 51.49
N LEU A 863 13.56 0.69 51.55
CA LEU A 863 14.16 1.40 50.42
C LEU A 863 15.22 0.56 49.69
N LYS A 864 15.55 -0.65 50.17
CA LYS A 864 16.52 -1.55 49.51
C LYS A 864 15.92 -2.24 48.28
N ALA A 865 14.62 -2.52 48.31
CA ALA A 865 13.91 -3.06 47.16
C ALA A 865 13.83 -1.96 46.09
N LEU A 866 14.73 -2.03 45.11
CA LEU A 866 14.67 -1.16 43.95
C LEU A 866 13.34 -1.35 43.24
N ALA A 867 12.80 -0.27 42.70
CA ALA A 867 11.67 -0.34 41.79
C ALA A 867 12.12 -1.29 40.71
N ASP A 868 11.44 -2.42 40.62
CA ASP A 868 11.79 -3.47 39.68
C ASP A 868 11.86 -2.78 38.32
N PHE A 869 13.09 -2.61 37.84
CA PHE A 869 13.31 -2.21 36.48
C PHE A 869 13.04 -3.49 35.73
N ASP A 870 11.77 -3.88 35.64
CA ASP A 870 11.37 -4.92 34.72
C ASP A 870 11.67 -4.31 33.34
N PRO A 871 12.72 -4.80 32.63
CA PRO A 871 13.00 -4.31 31.30
C PRO A 871 11.74 -4.42 30.41
N ARG A 872 10.75 -5.26 30.76
CA ARG A 872 9.49 -5.47 30.04
C ARG A 872 8.40 -4.39 30.26
N VAL A 873 8.53 -3.48 31.25
CA VAL A 873 7.52 -2.42 31.52
C VAL A 873 7.85 -1.08 30.87
N SER A 874 9.14 -0.73 30.77
CA SER A 874 9.60 0.50 30.08
C SER A 874 10.29 0.25 28.74
N ILE A 875 10.64 -1.02 28.46
CA ILE A 875 10.90 -1.55 27.12
C ILE A 875 10.02 -2.80 27.00
N ARG A 876 8.72 -2.61 26.77
CA ARG A 876 8.18 -3.45 25.70
C ARG A 876 9.13 -3.23 24.55
N LEU A 877 9.84 -4.25 24.10
CA LEU A 877 10.63 -4.17 22.87
C LEU A 877 9.79 -3.30 21.92
N PRO A 878 10.16 -2.02 21.61
CA PRO A 878 9.65 -1.45 20.39
C PRO A 878 10.05 -2.51 19.38
N SER A 879 9.05 -3.06 18.69
CA SER A 879 9.24 -4.08 17.66
C SER A 879 10.64 -3.93 17.09
N THR A 880 11.51 -4.92 17.32
CA THR A 880 12.90 -4.90 16.81
C THR A 880 12.89 -4.86 15.28
N SER A 881 11.72 -5.05 14.69
CA SER A 881 11.37 -4.71 13.33
C SER A 881 10.79 -3.30 13.20
N GLY A 882 11.20 -2.56 12.16
CA GLY A 882 10.56 -1.32 11.72
C GLY A 882 9.06 -1.49 11.42
N SER A 883 8.39 -0.44 10.92
CA SER A 883 6.94 -0.43 10.64
C SER A 883 6.43 -1.60 9.78
N ASP A 884 7.36 -2.31 9.12
CA ASP A 884 7.14 -3.31 8.08
C ASP A 884 7.71 -4.69 8.42
N GLY A 885 8.17 -4.96 9.66
CA GLY A 885 8.62 -6.31 10.03
C GLY A 885 10.08 -6.67 9.67
N VAL A 886 10.82 -5.79 8.98
CA VAL A 886 12.23 -5.97 8.57
C VAL A 886 13.20 -5.34 9.59
N PRO A 887 14.43 -5.88 9.80
CA PRO A 887 15.48 -5.15 10.53
C PRO A 887 15.65 -3.73 9.98
N PHE A 888 15.91 -2.75 10.85
CA PHE A 888 16.00 -1.34 10.48
C PHE A 888 16.96 -1.14 9.28
N ARG A 889 16.51 -0.47 8.22
CA ARG A 889 17.30 -0.31 6.99
C ARG A 889 18.40 0.74 7.12
N SER A 890 18.34 1.56 8.17
CA SER A 890 19.32 2.60 8.46
C SER A 890 19.40 2.94 9.95
N VAL A 891 20.55 3.48 10.39
CA VAL A 891 20.78 3.95 11.76
C VAL A 891 19.80 5.07 12.17
N PRO A 892 19.46 6.06 11.32
CA PRO A 892 18.43 7.06 11.64
C PRO A 892 17.04 6.47 11.91
N GLU A 893 16.62 5.49 11.11
CA GLU A 893 15.31 4.82 11.26
C GLU A 893 15.23 4.00 12.56
N TRP A 894 16.32 3.29 12.90
CA TRP A 894 16.46 2.62 14.19
C TRP A 894 16.41 3.60 15.36
N LEU A 895 17.18 4.69 15.30
CA LEU A 895 17.15 5.71 16.34
C LEU A 895 15.76 6.33 16.47
N GLU A 896 15.02 6.52 15.37
CA GLU A 896 13.64 7.00 15.41
C GLU A 896 12.67 6.03 16.12
N SER A 897 12.82 4.72 15.90
CA SER A 897 11.96 3.69 16.51
C SER A 897 12.11 3.63 18.03
N ILE A 898 13.33 3.84 18.54
CA ILE A 898 13.61 3.97 19.98
C ILE A 898 13.52 5.41 20.49
N LYS A 899 12.96 6.34 19.70
CA LYS A 899 12.79 7.77 20.08
C LYS A 899 14.10 8.46 20.47
N MET A 900 15.17 8.13 19.76
CA MET A 900 16.54 8.65 19.87
C MET A 900 17.04 9.32 18.57
N HIS A 901 16.14 9.67 17.64
CA HIS A 901 16.45 10.30 16.34
C HIS A 901 17.39 11.52 16.44
N GLN A 902 17.36 12.26 17.55
CA GLN A 902 18.22 13.40 17.81
C GLN A 902 19.73 13.08 17.81
N TYR A 903 20.11 11.81 17.93
CA TYR A 903 21.50 11.38 17.86
C TYR A 903 21.94 10.96 16.44
N ALA A 904 21.06 10.99 15.43
CA ALA A 904 21.37 10.48 14.09
C ALA A 904 22.62 11.14 13.47
N GLU A 905 22.75 12.46 13.57
CA GLU A 905 23.93 13.19 13.07
C GLU A 905 25.20 12.85 13.88
N HIS A 906 25.07 12.60 15.18
CA HIS A 906 26.18 12.23 16.04
C HIS A 906 26.74 10.83 15.70
N PHE A 907 25.85 9.88 15.42
CA PHE A 907 26.22 8.54 14.96
C PHE A 907 26.86 8.60 13.57
N ALA A 908 26.29 9.39 12.65
CA ALA A 908 26.84 9.57 11.30
C ALA A 908 28.24 10.21 11.33
N ALA A 909 28.43 11.28 12.12
CA ALA A 909 29.71 11.98 12.26
C ALA A 909 30.81 11.10 12.90
N ALA A 910 30.42 10.16 13.75
CA ALA A 910 31.32 9.19 14.36
C ALA A 910 31.58 7.93 13.50
N GLY A 911 31.02 7.86 12.29
CA GLY A 911 31.24 6.74 11.36
C GLY A 911 30.34 5.52 11.57
N TYR A 912 29.35 5.61 12.47
CA TYR A 912 28.32 4.59 12.72
C TYR A 912 27.11 4.80 11.78
N ASN A 913 27.34 4.58 10.49
CA ASN A 913 26.37 4.81 9.42
C ASN A 913 25.56 3.57 9.00
N THR A 914 25.86 2.41 9.58
CA THR A 914 25.30 1.09 9.23
C THR A 914 24.98 0.33 10.52
N ILE A 915 23.88 -0.43 10.55
CA ILE A 915 23.43 -1.15 11.76
C ILE A 915 24.51 -2.12 12.24
N GLU A 916 25.25 -2.75 11.34
CA GLU A 916 26.36 -3.68 11.65
C GLU A 916 27.45 -3.02 12.50
N LYS A 917 27.79 -1.75 12.22
CA LYS A 917 28.77 -1.01 13.03
C LYS A 917 28.21 -0.61 14.37
N VAL A 918 26.92 -0.28 14.44
CA VAL A 918 26.27 0.07 15.70
C VAL A 918 26.25 -1.12 16.65
N LEU A 919 26.05 -2.34 16.15
CA LEU A 919 26.05 -3.57 16.95
C LEU A 919 27.38 -3.86 17.64
N GLN A 920 28.49 -3.28 17.18
CA GLN A 920 29.79 -3.45 17.80
C GLN A 920 30.09 -2.36 18.85
N MET A 921 29.14 -1.46 19.11
CA MET A 921 29.34 -0.35 20.03
C MET A 921 29.34 -0.79 21.49
N THR A 922 30.27 -0.22 22.25
CA THR A 922 30.29 -0.32 23.71
C THR A 922 29.60 0.87 24.36
N ASN A 923 29.27 0.73 25.65
CA ASN A 923 28.77 1.85 26.46
C ASN A 923 29.72 3.05 26.52
N ASP A 924 31.02 2.83 26.31
CA ASP A 924 32.01 3.90 26.26
C ASP A 924 32.05 4.60 24.91
N ASP A 925 31.70 3.91 23.82
CA ASP A 925 31.56 4.52 22.50
C ASP A 925 30.33 5.45 22.46
N LEU A 926 29.21 5.05 23.07
CA LEU A 926 28.03 5.90 23.26
C LEU A 926 28.37 7.24 23.96
N LYS A 927 29.27 7.20 24.96
CA LYS A 927 29.76 8.41 25.63
C LYS A 927 30.60 9.29 24.69
N LYS A 928 31.47 8.68 23.89
CA LYS A 928 32.39 9.39 22.96
C LYS A 928 31.62 10.10 21.83
N ILE A 929 30.54 9.50 21.34
CA ILE A 929 29.70 10.10 20.28
C ILE A 929 28.73 11.19 20.81
N GLY A 930 28.77 11.50 22.10
CA GLY A 930 27.98 12.59 22.68
C GLY A 930 26.62 12.19 23.25
N VAL A 931 26.29 10.89 23.34
CA VAL A 931 25.16 10.44 24.15
C VAL A 931 25.59 10.51 25.61
N ARG A 932 25.26 11.60 26.32
CA ARG A 932 25.69 11.83 27.71
C ARG A 932 24.64 11.44 28.75
N LEU A 933 23.35 11.48 28.39
CA LEU A 933 22.23 11.19 29.27
C LEU A 933 22.15 9.68 29.61
N PRO A 934 22.19 9.28 30.90
CA PRO A 934 22.17 7.87 31.31
C PRO A 934 20.96 7.08 30.79
N GLY A 935 19.77 7.68 30.79
CA GLY A 935 18.57 7.06 30.24
C GLY A 935 18.64 6.79 28.73
N HIS A 936 19.27 7.70 27.97
CA HIS A 936 19.45 7.53 26.52
C HIS A 936 20.54 6.50 26.22
N LYS A 937 21.64 6.50 26.98
CA LYS A 937 22.69 5.46 26.89
C LYS A 937 22.09 4.08 27.11
N LYS A 938 21.29 3.89 28.16
CA LYS A 938 20.64 2.61 28.46
C LYS A 938 19.63 2.23 27.38
N ARG A 939 18.79 3.15 26.92
CA ARG A 939 17.81 2.86 25.86
C ARG A 939 18.47 2.41 24.56
N ILE A 940 19.56 3.06 24.18
CA ILE A 940 20.35 2.69 23.00
C ILE A 940 21.07 1.36 23.24
N ALA A 941 21.75 1.18 24.37
CA ALA A 941 22.46 -0.05 24.70
C ALA A 941 21.54 -1.28 24.78
N TYR A 942 20.33 -1.14 25.35
CA TYR A 942 19.34 -2.22 25.39
C TYR A 942 18.74 -2.53 24.03
N SER A 943 18.52 -1.51 23.20
CA SER A 943 18.11 -1.76 21.81
C SER A 943 19.20 -2.46 20.99
N LEU A 944 20.47 -2.23 21.32
CA LEU A 944 21.58 -2.92 20.67
C LEU A 944 21.66 -4.40 21.05
N LEU A 945 21.45 -4.72 22.34
CA LEU A 945 21.35 -6.10 22.80
C LEU A 945 20.22 -6.85 22.05
N GLY A 946 19.04 -6.23 21.90
CA GLY A 946 17.93 -6.84 21.16
C GLY A 946 18.15 -6.99 19.64
N LEU A 947 19.00 -6.15 19.03
CA LEU A 947 19.37 -6.30 17.62
C LEU A 947 20.47 -7.36 17.41
N GLN A 948 21.36 -7.57 18.38
CA GLN A 948 22.40 -8.60 18.32
C GLN A 948 21.82 -10.02 18.33
N GLU A 949 20.70 -10.25 19.02
CA GLU A 949 20.01 -11.54 19.07
C GLU A 949 19.30 -11.92 17.76
N GLN A 950 18.80 -10.94 16.98
CA GLN A 950 18.14 -11.21 15.69
C GLN A 950 19.11 -11.54 14.55
N LEU A 951 20.36 -11.09 14.65
CA LEU A 951 21.40 -11.30 13.64
C LEU A 951 22.28 -12.53 13.94
N CYS A 952 21.96 -13.30 14.98
CA CYS A 952 22.50 -14.64 15.20
C CYS A 952 21.60 -15.71 14.55
N PRO A 953 21.85 -16.11 13.29
CA PRO A 953 21.31 -17.36 12.79
C PRO A 953 22.04 -18.50 13.51
N ALA A 954 21.45 -19.05 14.58
CA ALA A 954 21.96 -20.27 15.18
C ALA A 954 21.73 -21.43 14.18
N GLY A 955 22.76 -21.62 13.36
CA GLY A 955 23.00 -22.77 12.52
C GLY A 955 24.50 -23.09 12.46
N VAL A 956 25.20 -23.13 13.60
CA VAL A 956 26.42 -23.94 13.82
C VAL A 956 26.57 -24.22 15.33
N PRO A 957 26.77 -25.48 15.78
CA PRO A 957 27.05 -25.80 17.17
C PRO A 957 28.54 -25.63 17.52
N ILE A 958 28.83 -25.06 18.69
CA ILE A 958 30.00 -25.39 19.52
C ILE A 958 29.53 -25.48 20.97
#